data_AF-A0A7C1FNW9-F1
#
_entry.id   AF-A0A7C1FNW9-F1
#
_cell.length_a   1.000
_cell.length_b   1.000
_cell.length_c   1.000
_cell.angle_alpha   90.00
_cell.angle_beta   90.00
_cell.angle_gamma   90.00
#
_symmetry.space_group_name_H-M   'P 1'
#
loop_
_entity.id
_entity.type
_entity.pdbx_description
1 polymer ?
#
loop_
_entity_poly.entity_id
_entity_poly.type
_entity_poly.pdbx_seq_one_letter_code
_entity_poly.pdbx_strand_id
1 'polypeptide(L)'
;MQGRTSGTSAIGRKSFVTLLLIGCALSVLVAGCGKPSAEDQQAAAVGSNGSSRTPEPTESSTADNQAEAPVGSSSASNASGRAASPQTNTGTGSKSPPVETRTPLPATDTPYQQYAAKQASPGKTSPAVRPAGHSDPSEPAMLPTDPSPSQIDEGKPVPPLGGKVGSSAGTELPRAQFLEQPDDPAEPGRPAVLPNPLRSDQPDATRHSPAQPDTMASRPLQPGEPPSQLADEPAKPPPSRKGKRSGEPFDPIKENGPIFVGWPKPQAALVISGRQIGYLEPCGCAGLDRMKGGMGRRHTLMKTLAAKGWPAVGLDVGGVAKGFGKQAELKFATAIEGMRKMGYSVVGLGVEELRLPAGLLVSLGADTPTQPGLFLSANVALFGFDAKLTPRSRVLTLGGKKIGVTAVLGKRFQKQIQSNELELSDPHKALGGVLPELAKQADFLVLLAYTAMDEAVELAKSFPRFDLVVVAEGPAEPPDRFIEVEGVKARFVAVGEKGMNVVVVGLYDDPRQPLRYQRVPLDSRFEGSREMQMLMAAYQDQLKALGFAGLDLRPVPHPQQQTNGNFVSSKKCQSCHEESYRIWRRSRHAIAFDTLVNLDPPRHYDPECISCHVVGWHPTKYFPYQGGYQSAEKTPELVGVGCDACHGPGEGHVQAEMGSDKQLQARMREAVRITKAEAADPTSKKANCYSCHDLDNSPDFNFEEYWPDVEHYEDP
;
A
#
# COMPACT_ATOMS: atom_id res chain seq x y z
N MET A 1 45.33 -30.71 42.16
CA MET A 1 44.29 -31.65 42.62
C MET A 1 43.26 -30.90 43.47
N GLN A 2 42.31 -31.59 44.12
CA GLN A 2 40.99 -31.05 44.53
C GLN A 2 40.86 -30.56 45.99
N GLY A 3 39.76 -29.82 46.26
CA GLY A 3 39.18 -29.47 47.59
C GLY A 3 38.21 -28.28 47.43
N ARG A 4 36.88 -28.27 47.68
CA ARG A 4 35.91 -28.98 48.56
C ARG A 4 36.07 -28.63 50.07
N THR A 5 35.04 -28.39 50.90
CA THR A 5 33.54 -28.51 50.75
C THR A 5 32.72 -27.67 51.77
N SER A 6 31.44 -27.46 51.42
CA SER A 6 30.19 -27.23 52.18
C SER A 6 29.94 -28.11 53.43
N GLY A 7 28.89 -27.95 54.29
CA GLY A 7 27.75 -26.99 54.38
C GLY A 7 26.50 -27.57 55.11
N THR A 8 25.37 -26.82 55.15
CA THR A 8 23.94 -27.22 55.42
C THR A 8 23.46 -27.74 56.81
N SER A 9 22.21 -27.41 57.19
CA SER A 9 21.30 -28.14 58.13
C SER A 9 19.85 -27.60 58.08
N ALA A 10 18.82 -28.42 58.40
CA ALA A 10 17.39 -28.03 58.47
C ALA A 10 16.49 -29.05 59.23
N ILE A 11 15.28 -28.63 59.68
CA ILE A 11 14.11 -29.44 60.17
C ILE A 11 14.30 -30.09 61.58
N GLY A 12 13.32 -30.21 62.50
CA GLY A 12 11.96 -29.62 62.62
C GLY A 12 10.94 -30.42 63.49
N ARG A 13 9.80 -29.78 63.85
CA ARG A 13 8.47 -30.32 64.33
C ARG A 13 8.27 -30.95 65.73
N LYS A 14 7.22 -30.47 66.44
CA LYS A 14 6.02 -31.20 66.99
C LYS A 14 5.11 -30.23 67.82
N SER A 15 3.80 -30.44 68.08
CA SER A 15 2.62 -30.78 67.25
C SER A 15 1.29 -30.74 68.09
N PHE A 16 0.11 -30.87 67.43
CA PHE A 16 -1.28 -31.05 67.93
C PHE A 16 -2.05 -29.79 68.42
N VAL A 17 -3.36 -29.55 68.17
CA VAL A 17 -4.44 -30.06 67.23
C VAL A 17 -5.69 -29.10 67.41
N THR A 18 -6.93 -29.08 66.83
CA THR A 18 -7.85 -29.80 65.88
C THR A 18 -8.98 -28.78 65.49
N LEU A 19 -9.94 -28.89 64.54
CA LEU A 19 -10.13 -29.49 63.19
C LEU A 19 -11.58 -29.13 62.67
N LEU A 20 -11.92 -29.45 61.41
CA LEU A 20 -13.24 -29.33 60.70
C LEU A 20 -13.72 -27.93 60.22
N LEU A 21 -14.64 -27.81 59.22
CA LEU A 21 -14.69 -28.29 57.80
C LEU A 21 -16.02 -27.86 57.09
N ILE A 22 -16.08 -27.96 55.73
CA ILE A 22 -17.28 -27.83 54.83
C ILE A 22 -17.86 -26.39 54.68
N GLY A 23 -18.45 -25.92 53.56
CA GLY A 23 -18.45 -26.40 52.16
C GLY A 23 -19.79 -26.24 51.38
N CYS A 24 -19.78 -25.43 50.30
CA CYS A 24 -20.69 -25.43 49.12
C CYS A 24 -22.20 -25.05 49.19
N ALA A 25 -22.62 -24.28 48.16
CA ALA A 25 -23.81 -24.44 47.27
C ALA A 25 -25.04 -23.47 47.36
N LEU A 26 -25.54 -23.13 46.15
CA LEU A 26 -26.81 -22.47 45.73
C LEU A 26 -27.05 -21.02 46.24
N SER A 27 -27.50 -20.01 45.46
CA SER A 27 -28.23 -19.86 44.16
C SER A 27 -29.72 -20.20 44.16
N VAL A 28 -30.59 -19.30 43.63
CA VAL A 28 -31.73 -19.57 42.68
C VAL A 28 -32.78 -18.41 42.62
N LEU A 29 -33.09 -17.95 41.37
CA LEU A 29 -34.29 -17.20 40.89
C LEU A 29 -34.60 -15.78 41.48
N VAL A 30 -35.37 -14.90 40.81
CA VAL A 30 -36.31 -15.01 39.65
C VAL A 30 -35.95 -14.04 38.50
N ALA A 31 -36.45 -14.35 37.29
CA ALA A 31 -36.46 -13.52 36.06
C ALA A 31 -37.31 -12.23 36.17
N GLY A 32 -37.45 -11.32 35.18
CA GLY A 32 -37.01 -11.29 33.77
C GLY A 32 -37.75 -10.19 32.99
N CYS A 33 -37.67 -10.22 31.64
CA CYS A 33 -38.22 -9.23 30.68
C CYS A 33 -37.58 -7.82 30.79
N GLY A 34 -37.54 -6.98 29.74
CA GLY A 34 -37.91 -7.16 28.32
C GLY A 34 -37.51 -5.91 27.52
N LYS A 35 -37.38 -6.01 26.17
CA LYS A 35 -37.15 -4.83 25.31
C LYS A 35 -38.46 -4.03 25.15
N PRO A 36 -38.45 -2.69 25.18
CA PRO A 36 -39.48 -1.91 24.49
C PRO A 36 -39.20 -1.89 22.97
N SER A 37 -40.26 -1.95 22.17
CA SER A 37 -40.23 -1.68 20.73
C SER A 37 -40.47 -0.18 20.45
N ALA A 38 -40.48 0.19 19.17
CA ALA A 38 -41.01 1.48 18.74
C ALA A 38 -42.55 1.52 18.83
N GLU A 39 -43.11 2.67 18.45
CA GLU A 39 -44.53 3.04 18.37
C GLU A 39 -45.24 3.31 19.71
N ASP A 40 -45.30 4.60 20.08
CA ASP A 40 -46.57 5.21 20.48
C ASP A 40 -46.60 6.71 20.10
N GLN A 41 -47.79 7.33 20.01
CA GLN A 41 -48.00 8.55 19.21
C GLN A 41 -48.27 9.85 20.00
N GLN A 42 -47.54 10.92 19.64
CA GLN A 42 -48.05 12.25 19.25
C GLN A 42 -49.14 12.97 20.10
N ALA A 43 -48.80 14.10 20.76
CA ALA A 43 -49.53 15.40 20.67
C ALA A 43 -49.01 16.53 21.62
N ALA A 44 -49.23 17.79 21.20
CA ALA A 44 -49.10 19.07 21.95
C ALA A 44 -47.71 19.47 22.50
N ALA A 45 -47.31 20.75 22.59
CA ALA A 45 -47.89 22.06 22.20
C ALA A 45 -46.76 22.92 21.55
N VAL A 46 -46.94 23.67 20.45
CA VAL A 46 -47.67 24.96 20.26
C VAL A 46 -47.06 26.16 21.01
N GLY A 47 -46.50 27.12 20.25
CA GLY A 47 -46.04 28.45 20.70
C GLY A 47 -44.50 28.62 20.75
N SER A 48 -43.90 29.75 20.34
CA SER A 48 -44.41 30.94 19.62
C SER A 48 -43.24 31.77 19.04
N ASN A 49 -43.46 32.52 17.95
CA ASN A 49 -42.46 33.45 17.39
C ASN A 49 -42.12 34.63 18.34
N GLY A 50 -40.88 35.12 18.29
CA GLY A 50 -40.44 36.37 18.96
C GLY A 50 -39.10 36.87 18.39
N SER A 51 -38.92 38.19 18.20
CA SER A 51 -37.82 38.78 17.41
C SER A 51 -37.19 40.03 18.05
N SER A 52 -35.85 40.05 18.16
CA SER A 52 -34.97 41.24 18.33
C SER A 52 -33.51 40.75 18.31
N ARG A 53 -32.59 41.19 17.43
CA ARG A 53 -31.92 42.52 17.33
C ARG A 53 -31.13 42.94 18.59
N THR A 54 -29.80 42.77 18.52
CA THR A 54 -28.68 43.75 18.74
C THR A 54 -28.74 44.75 19.91
N PRO A 55 -27.59 45.13 20.55
CA PRO A 55 -26.28 45.32 19.92
C PRO A 55 -25.03 44.86 20.73
N GLU A 56 -23.84 45.17 20.20
CA GLU A 56 -22.55 45.21 20.91
C GLU A 56 -22.50 46.35 21.95
N PRO A 57 -21.40 46.43 22.73
CA PRO A 57 -20.66 47.70 22.70
C PRO A 57 -19.13 47.54 22.52
N THR A 58 -18.53 48.63 22.02
CA THR A 58 -17.10 48.97 22.04
C THR A 58 -16.66 49.39 23.47
N GLU A 59 -15.44 49.82 23.83
CA GLU A 59 -14.27 50.32 23.08
C GLU A 59 -13.02 50.44 24.01
N SER A 60 -11.79 50.39 23.44
CA SER A 60 -10.59 51.15 23.90
C SER A 60 -9.98 50.88 25.32
N SER A 61 -8.74 51.30 25.68
CA SER A 61 -7.48 51.57 24.95
C SER A 61 -6.34 51.95 25.93
N THR A 62 -5.08 51.99 25.44
CA THR A 62 -3.86 52.57 26.07
C THR A 62 -3.29 51.84 27.32
N ALA A 63 -2.00 51.95 27.71
CA ALA A 63 -0.91 52.77 27.17
C ALA A 63 0.49 52.09 27.21
N ASP A 64 1.28 52.45 26.20
CA ASP A 64 2.75 52.53 26.02
C ASP A 64 3.73 52.41 27.22
N ASN A 65 4.93 51.85 26.97
CA ASN A 65 6.11 52.64 26.56
C ASN A 65 7.43 51.85 26.32
N GLN A 66 8.11 52.17 25.19
CA GLN A 66 9.57 52.46 24.99
C GLN A 66 10.67 51.51 25.53
N ALA A 67 11.85 51.32 24.91
CA ALA A 67 12.46 51.70 23.61
C ALA A 67 13.61 50.67 23.30
N GLU A 68 14.50 50.73 22.29
CA GLU A 68 14.96 51.77 21.36
C GLU A 68 15.57 51.14 20.06
N ALA A 69 16.03 51.95 19.08
CA ALA A 69 16.48 51.57 17.71
C ALA A 69 17.95 52.03 17.44
N PRO A 70 18.44 52.45 16.23
CA PRO A 70 18.06 52.27 14.80
C PRO A 70 19.05 51.30 14.08
N VAL A 71 19.48 51.27 12.80
CA VAL A 71 19.51 52.06 11.51
C VAL A 71 19.62 51.01 10.36
N GLY A 72 19.31 51.16 9.07
CA GLY A 72 18.76 52.18 8.14
C GLY A 72 18.77 51.60 6.69
N SER A 73 17.94 52.03 5.73
CA SER A 73 18.08 53.15 4.77
C SER A 73 19.11 52.97 3.61
N SER A 74 18.81 53.21 2.32
CA SER A 74 17.53 53.57 1.64
C SER A 74 17.59 53.61 0.08
N SER A 75 16.41 53.46 -0.56
CA SER A 75 15.84 54.24 -1.71
C SER A 75 16.38 54.27 -3.18
N ALA A 76 15.43 54.14 -4.12
CA ALA A 76 15.22 54.93 -5.39
C ALA A 76 16.17 54.73 -6.62
N SER A 77 15.81 55.02 -7.90
CA SER A 77 14.52 55.17 -8.66
C SER A 77 14.74 55.42 -10.18
N ASN A 78 13.75 55.13 -11.06
CA ASN A 78 13.57 55.64 -12.47
C ASN A 78 14.61 55.23 -13.57
N ALA A 79 14.38 55.31 -14.90
CA ALA A 79 13.18 55.24 -15.78
C ALA A 79 13.56 55.20 -17.31
N SER A 80 12.58 54.93 -18.20
CA SER A 80 12.46 55.38 -19.63
C SER A 80 13.16 54.66 -20.83
N GLY A 81 12.43 54.56 -21.97
CA GLY A 81 12.93 54.40 -23.38
C GLY A 81 12.88 52.97 -23.97
N ARG A 82 12.04 52.50 -24.92
CA ARG A 82 11.23 52.98 -26.07
C ARG A 82 11.81 52.62 -27.46
N ALA A 83 11.06 51.80 -28.22
CA ALA A 83 10.90 51.73 -29.70
C ALA A 83 11.68 50.75 -30.62
N ALA A 84 10.98 50.40 -31.72
CA ALA A 84 11.40 49.97 -33.07
C ALA A 84 11.68 48.49 -33.40
N SER A 85 10.79 47.92 -34.23
CA SER A 85 11.06 46.81 -35.19
C SER A 85 11.52 47.41 -36.55
N PRO A 86 12.03 46.62 -37.52
CA PRO A 86 11.11 45.97 -38.46
C PRO A 86 11.54 44.59 -39.03
N GLN A 87 10.59 44.04 -39.81
CA GLN A 87 10.55 42.82 -40.61
C GLN A 87 11.77 42.50 -41.52
N THR A 88 11.95 41.22 -41.83
CA THR A 88 11.92 40.69 -43.23
C THR A 88 11.37 39.24 -43.25
N ASN A 89 11.11 38.68 -44.44
CA ASN A 89 10.30 37.48 -44.68
C ASN A 89 11.07 36.42 -45.53
N THR A 90 10.39 35.34 -45.97
CA THR A 90 10.83 34.16 -46.76
C THR A 90 11.34 32.95 -45.95
N GLY A 91 11.08 31.69 -46.35
CA GLY A 91 10.20 31.24 -47.44
C GLY A 91 10.14 29.72 -47.67
N THR A 92 8.92 29.16 -47.64
CA THR A 92 8.44 27.95 -48.36
C THR A 92 9.27 26.65 -48.42
N GLY A 93 8.93 25.68 -47.56
CA GLY A 93 8.40 24.35 -47.94
C GLY A 93 9.34 23.18 -48.33
N SER A 94 9.06 21.97 -47.81
CA SER A 94 8.96 20.72 -48.61
C SER A 94 8.52 19.49 -47.77
N LYS A 95 7.54 18.75 -48.31
CA LYS A 95 7.18 17.32 -48.19
C LYS A 95 7.85 16.42 -47.12
N SER A 96 7.00 15.73 -46.35
CA SER A 96 7.37 14.58 -45.48
C SER A 96 7.64 13.28 -46.27
N PRO A 97 8.63 12.46 -45.86
CA PRO A 97 8.72 11.02 -46.17
C PRO A 97 7.92 10.16 -45.15
N PRO A 98 7.66 8.87 -45.42
CA PRO A 98 6.84 8.01 -44.56
C PRO A 98 7.56 7.52 -43.29
N VAL A 99 6.76 7.09 -42.30
CA VAL A 99 7.22 6.55 -41.02
C VAL A 99 7.59 5.08 -41.15
N GLU A 100 8.85 4.73 -40.87
CA GLU A 100 9.25 3.34 -40.62
C GLU A 100 8.81 2.90 -39.21
N THR A 101 8.19 1.73 -39.12
CA THR A 101 7.78 1.11 -37.85
C THR A 101 9.00 0.64 -37.06
N ARG A 102 9.43 1.40 -36.05
CA ARG A 102 10.46 0.95 -35.11
C ARG A 102 9.91 -0.17 -34.22
N THR A 103 10.54 -1.34 -34.30
CA THR A 103 10.37 -2.44 -33.34
C THR A 103 10.61 -1.93 -31.90
N PRO A 104 9.77 -2.28 -30.91
CA PRO A 104 10.04 -1.96 -29.52
C PRO A 104 11.36 -2.57 -29.05
N LEU A 105 12.19 -1.76 -28.38
CA LEU A 105 13.33 -2.28 -27.62
C LEU A 105 12.81 -3.07 -26.41
N PRO A 106 13.46 -4.18 -26.01
CA PRO A 106 13.07 -4.91 -24.80
C PRO A 106 13.25 -4.02 -23.57
N ALA A 107 12.42 -4.25 -22.55
CA ALA A 107 12.51 -3.54 -21.28
C ALA A 107 13.89 -3.77 -20.63
N THR A 108 14.50 -2.72 -20.10
CA THR A 108 15.82 -2.77 -19.46
C THR A 108 15.76 -3.58 -18.16
N ASP A 109 16.47 -4.70 -18.10
CA ASP A 109 16.56 -5.55 -16.90
C ASP A 109 16.99 -4.77 -15.66
N THR A 110 16.25 -4.94 -14.56
CA THR A 110 16.62 -4.38 -13.26
C THR A 110 17.97 -4.95 -12.77
N PRO A 111 18.72 -4.22 -11.92
CA PRO A 111 19.95 -4.74 -11.31
C PRO A 111 19.74 -6.07 -10.55
N TYR A 112 18.54 -6.31 -10.01
CA TYR A 112 18.18 -7.60 -9.41
C TYR A 112 18.09 -8.73 -10.45
N GLN A 113 17.46 -8.51 -11.60
CA GLN A 113 17.44 -9.48 -12.71
C GLN A 113 18.86 -9.75 -13.23
N GLN A 114 19.69 -8.72 -13.35
CA GLN A 114 21.10 -8.87 -13.75
C GLN A 114 21.95 -9.64 -12.72
N TYR A 115 21.62 -9.54 -11.43
CA TYR A 115 22.25 -10.34 -10.37
C TYR A 115 21.75 -11.80 -10.39
N ALA A 116 20.44 -12.02 -10.53
CA ALA A 116 19.84 -13.35 -10.63
C ALA A 116 20.35 -14.12 -11.86
N ALA A 117 20.47 -13.45 -13.01
CA ALA A 117 21.05 -14.02 -14.24
C ALA A 117 22.50 -14.47 -14.04
N LYS A 118 23.29 -13.75 -13.23
CA LYS A 118 24.69 -14.12 -12.89
C LYS A 118 24.80 -15.30 -11.94
N GLN A 119 23.75 -15.68 -11.20
CA GLN A 119 23.72 -16.89 -10.37
C GLN A 119 23.13 -18.12 -11.08
N ALA A 120 22.56 -17.96 -12.29
CA ALA A 120 21.93 -19.02 -13.06
C ALA A 120 22.93 -19.88 -13.87
N SER A 121 23.82 -20.61 -13.18
CA SER A 121 24.69 -21.61 -13.82
C SER A 121 23.92 -22.89 -14.20
N PRO A 122 24.15 -23.48 -15.38
CA PRO A 122 23.31 -24.57 -15.89
C PRO A 122 23.62 -25.95 -15.28
N GLY A 123 22.61 -26.51 -14.60
CA GLY A 123 22.34 -27.96 -14.61
C GLY A 123 23.01 -28.85 -13.56
N LYS A 124 22.21 -29.35 -12.61
CA LYS A 124 22.33 -30.71 -12.04
C LYS A 124 20.95 -31.30 -11.79
N THR A 125 20.49 -32.17 -12.68
CA THR A 125 19.31 -33.02 -12.50
C THR A 125 19.73 -34.46 -12.19
N SER A 126 19.08 -35.08 -11.21
CA SER A 126 19.24 -36.51 -10.91
C SER A 126 18.26 -37.36 -11.75
N PRO A 127 18.54 -38.66 -11.97
CA PRO A 127 18.31 -39.27 -13.28
C PRO A 127 16.95 -39.94 -13.48
N ALA A 128 16.54 -40.01 -14.75
CA ALA A 128 15.55 -40.94 -15.26
C ALA A 128 16.19 -41.89 -16.31
N VAL A 129 15.57 -43.06 -16.49
CA VAL A 129 16.06 -44.24 -17.22
C VAL A 129 16.39 -44.01 -18.70
N ARG A 130 17.48 -44.62 -19.21
CA ARG A 130 17.79 -44.81 -20.65
C ARG A 130 17.32 -46.19 -21.15
N PRO A 131 16.85 -46.31 -22.39
CA PRO A 131 17.66 -46.85 -23.51
C PRO A 131 17.44 -46.08 -24.85
N ALA A 132 18.18 -46.26 -25.96
CA ALA A 132 19.50 -46.84 -26.28
C ALA A 132 19.93 -46.41 -27.72
N GLY A 133 21.19 -46.66 -28.13
CA GLY A 133 21.80 -46.27 -29.42
C GLY A 133 22.76 -45.08 -29.27
N HIS A 134 24.07 -45.13 -29.58
CA HIS A 134 24.79 -45.43 -30.84
C HIS A 134 24.62 -44.32 -31.90
N SER A 135 25.66 -43.65 -32.43
CA SER A 135 27.12 -43.93 -32.42
C SER A 135 28.01 -42.67 -32.34
N ASP A 136 29.25 -42.89 -31.89
CA ASP A 136 30.46 -42.02 -31.97
C ASP A 136 31.24 -42.33 -33.30
N PRO A 137 32.41 -41.76 -33.67
CA PRO A 137 33.20 -40.60 -33.16
C PRO A 137 33.46 -39.49 -34.22
N SER A 138 34.10 -38.34 -33.94
CA SER A 138 35.57 -38.16 -34.07
C SER A 138 36.11 -36.81 -33.52
N GLU A 139 37.30 -36.88 -32.92
CA GLU A 139 38.19 -35.81 -32.41
C GLU A 139 39.21 -35.31 -33.49
N PRO A 140 40.16 -34.37 -33.21
CA PRO A 140 40.22 -33.26 -32.23
C PRO A 140 40.79 -31.93 -32.86
N ALA A 141 41.09 -30.91 -32.02
CA ALA A 141 42.41 -30.24 -31.90
C ALA A 141 42.50 -28.68 -31.82
N MET A 142 42.92 -28.19 -30.65
CA MET A 142 43.87 -27.09 -30.35
C MET A 142 43.56 -25.58 -30.56
N LEU A 143 44.27 -24.79 -29.73
CA LEU A 143 44.31 -23.31 -29.61
C LEU A 143 45.40 -22.71 -30.55
N PRO A 144 45.50 -21.37 -30.73
CA PRO A 144 46.46 -20.60 -29.89
C PRO A 144 46.19 -19.08 -29.62
N THR A 145 46.54 -18.65 -28.38
CA THR A 145 47.26 -17.41 -27.93
C THR A 145 46.97 -15.97 -28.44
N ASP A 146 46.97 -15.01 -27.49
CA ASP A 146 47.15 -13.55 -27.68
C ASP A 146 48.52 -13.13 -28.24
N PRO A 147 48.71 -11.84 -28.62
CA PRO A 147 49.45 -10.95 -27.70
C PRO A 147 48.94 -9.49 -27.58
N SER A 148 49.51 -8.75 -26.62
CA SER A 148 49.28 -7.31 -26.28
C SER A 148 50.61 -6.51 -26.45
N PRO A 149 50.83 -5.27 -25.93
CA PRO A 149 49.99 -4.07 -25.69
C PRO A 149 50.65 -2.72 -26.19
N SER A 150 49.98 -1.55 -26.07
CA SER A 150 50.57 -0.17 -25.86
C SER A 150 49.52 0.96 -26.09
N GLN A 151 49.67 2.23 -25.65
CA GLN A 151 50.08 2.80 -24.34
C GLN A 151 49.79 4.35 -24.31
N ILE A 152 49.12 4.88 -23.24
CA ILE A 152 49.07 6.32 -22.74
C ILE A 152 48.76 7.48 -23.73
N ASP A 153 48.40 8.74 -23.38
CA ASP A 153 48.54 9.52 -22.13
C ASP A 153 47.44 10.62 -21.88
N GLU A 154 47.62 11.47 -20.85
CA GLU A 154 46.69 12.47 -20.22
C GLU A 154 46.27 13.76 -21.00
N GLY A 155 45.25 14.48 -20.50
CA GLY A 155 44.99 15.92 -20.80
C GLY A 155 43.69 16.56 -20.27
N LYS A 156 43.76 17.73 -19.60
CA LYS A 156 42.65 18.65 -19.18
C LYS A 156 42.92 20.08 -19.75
N PRO A 157 42.15 21.19 -19.51
CA PRO A 157 40.89 21.42 -18.78
C PRO A 157 39.85 22.31 -19.54
N VAL A 158 38.84 22.87 -18.83
CA VAL A 158 37.75 23.75 -19.35
C VAL A 158 37.75 25.14 -18.66
N PRO A 159 37.49 26.26 -19.37
CA PRO A 159 37.28 27.60 -18.79
C PRO A 159 35.79 28.05 -18.69
N PRO A 160 35.41 29.00 -17.80
CA PRO A 160 34.02 29.45 -17.56
C PRO A 160 33.75 30.94 -17.93
N LEU A 161 32.70 31.56 -17.32
CA LEU A 161 32.17 32.95 -17.42
C LEU A 161 31.07 33.16 -18.50
N GLY A 162 30.05 34.03 -18.36
CA GLY A 162 29.56 34.83 -17.20
C GLY A 162 28.72 36.06 -17.63
N GLY A 163 27.56 36.35 -17.02
CA GLY A 163 26.70 37.51 -17.37
C GLY A 163 25.37 37.64 -16.57
N LYS A 164 24.71 38.82 -16.56
CA LYS A 164 23.51 39.17 -15.76
C LYS A 164 22.58 40.21 -16.46
N VAL A 165 21.46 40.56 -15.79
CA VAL A 165 20.49 41.69 -15.99
C VAL A 165 19.23 41.31 -16.81
N GLY A 166 17.99 41.74 -16.47
CA GLY A 166 17.49 42.39 -15.24
C GLY A 166 16.08 43.05 -15.34
N SER A 167 15.26 42.89 -14.29
CA SER A 167 14.04 43.62 -13.83
C SER A 167 13.24 44.59 -14.73
N SER A 168 11.89 44.47 -14.73
CA SER A 168 10.93 45.52 -14.27
C SER A 168 9.45 45.08 -14.43
N ALA A 169 8.47 45.87 -14.00
CA ALA A 169 7.07 45.45 -13.83
C ALA A 169 5.99 46.50 -14.20
N GLY A 170 4.81 46.03 -14.60
CA GLY A 170 3.50 46.64 -14.34
C GLY A 170 2.96 47.74 -15.25
N THR A 171 1.96 47.43 -16.07
CA THR A 171 0.90 48.37 -16.52
C THR A 171 -0.42 47.60 -16.76
N GLU A 172 -1.53 48.30 -16.92
CA GLU A 172 -2.91 47.80 -16.80
C GLU A 172 -3.42 46.85 -17.91
N LEU A 173 -4.53 46.18 -17.62
CA LEU A 173 -5.20 45.14 -18.42
C LEU A 173 -5.82 45.65 -19.74
N PRO A 174 -5.43 45.10 -20.90
CA PRO A 174 -6.31 44.97 -22.06
C PRO A 174 -7.26 43.77 -21.89
N ARG A 175 -8.39 43.77 -22.61
CA ARG A 175 -9.27 42.59 -22.71
C ARG A 175 -8.50 41.40 -23.28
N ALA A 176 -8.55 40.25 -22.61
CA ALA A 176 -8.01 39.00 -23.15
C ALA A 176 -8.79 38.59 -24.41
N GLN A 177 -8.09 38.57 -25.54
CA GLN A 177 -8.48 37.75 -26.69
C GLN A 177 -8.02 36.31 -26.42
N PHE A 178 -8.70 35.32 -27.01
CA PHE A 178 -8.32 33.92 -26.87
C PHE A 178 -6.89 33.70 -27.39
N LEU A 179 -6.02 33.20 -26.52
CA LEU A 179 -4.82 32.46 -26.90
C LEU A 179 -5.14 30.98 -26.69
N GLU A 180 -4.81 30.15 -27.67
CA GLU A 180 -4.85 28.70 -27.53
C GLU A 180 -3.83 28.29 -26.45
N GLN A 181 -4.23 27.40 -25.53
CA GLN A 181 -3.31 26.90 -24.52
C GLN A 181 -2.25 26.01 -25.20
N PRO A 182 -0.95 26.15 -24.89
CA PRO A 182 0.03 25.13 -25.26
C PRO A 182 -0.29 23.83 -24.51
N ASP A 183 -0.01 22.68 -25.15
CA ASP A 183 -0.26 21.36 -24.57
C ASP A 183 0.38 21.19 -23.18
N ASP A 184 -0.34 20.52 -22.27
CA ASP A 184 0.16 20.21 -20.94
C ASP A 184 1.49 19.43 -21.00
N PRO A 185 2.53 19.84 -20.24
CA PRO A 185 3.77 19.09 -20.17
C PRO A 185 3.50 17.73 -19.51
N ALA A 186 3.68 16.66 -20.30
CA ALA A 186 3.26 15.30 -19.93
C ALA A 186 3.73 14.85 -18.53
N GLU A 187 2.81 14.28 -17.74
CA GLU A 187 3.10 13.77 -16.39
C GLU A 187 4.30 12.80 -16.38
N PRO A 188 5.29 12.98 -15.49
CA PRO A 188 6.44 12.11 -15.42
C PRO A 188 6.09 10.75 -14.81
N GLY A 189 5.91 9.74 -15.68
CA GLY A 189 6.09 8.33 -15.35
C GLY A 189 5.07 7.70 -14.39
N ARG A 190 3.92 7.27 -14.94
CA ARG A 190 3.10 6.25 -14.27
C ARG A 190 3.93 4.97 -14.11
N PRO A 191 3.87 4.27 -12.95
CA PRO A 191 4.44 2.93 -12.86
C PRO A 191 3.73 2.02 -13.87
N ALA A 192 4.48 1.18 -14.58
CA ALA A 192 3.90 0.23 -15.51
C ALA A 192 3.01 -0.77 -14.76
N VAL A 193 1.85 -1.10 -15.34
CA VAL A 193 1.06 -2.26 -14.90
C VAL A 193 1.90 -3.50 -15.19
N LEU A 194 2.51 -4.07 -14.14
CA LEU A 194 3.38 -5.23 -14.28
C LEU A 194 2.55 -6.41 -14.83
N PRO A 195 2.96 -7.05 -15.94
CA PRO A 195 2.29 -8.25 -16.43
C PRO A 195 2.37 -9.33 -15.35
N ASN A 196 1.25 -9.97 -15.06
CA ASN A 196 1.10 -10.90 -13.93
C ASN A 196 2.13 -12.06 -14.02
N PRO A 197 3.14 -12.13 -13.13
CA PRO A 197 4.19 -13.15 -13.20
C PRO A 197 3.71 -14.55 -12.76
N LEU A 198 2.46 -14.67 -12.30
CA LEU A 198 1.79 -15.94 -12.01
C LEU A 198 0.84 -16.38 -13.14
N ARG A 199 0.80 -15.64 -14.26
CA ARG A 199 0.12 -16.07 -15.49
C ARG A 199 1.01 -17.10 -16.19
N SER A 200 0.61 -18.37 -16.15
CA SER A 200 1.21 -19.39 -17.00
C SER A 200 0.78 -19.16 -18.45
N ASP A 201 1.64 -18.57 -19.27
CA ASP A 201 1.39 -18.41 -20.71
C ASP A 201 1.50 -19.76 -21.44
N GLN A 202 0.41 -20.52 -21.35
CA GLN A 202 0.13 -21.73 -22.13
C GLN A 202 -0.89 -21.35 -23.22
N PRO A 203 -0.50 -21.35 -24.51
CA PRO A 203 -1.45 -21.20 -25.62
C PRO A 203 -2.17 -22.53 -25.84
N ASP A 204 -3.15 -22.85 -25.00
CA ASP A 204 -3.92 -24.10 -25.09
C ASP A 204 -4.87 -24.06 -26.30
N ALA A 205 -4.35 -24.51 -27.44
CA ALA A 205 -5.05 -24.58 -28.71
C ALA A 205 -5.94 -25.83 -28.83
N THR A 206 -6.76 -26.10 -27.82
CA THR A 206 -7.75 -27.19 -27.86
C THR A 206 -9.09 -26.71 -28.41
N ARG A 207 -9.62 -27.46 -29.39
CA ARG A 207 -10.86 -27.11 -30.09
C ARG A 207 -12.08 -27.37 -29.19
N HIS A 208 -12.98 -26.40 -29.09
CA HIS A 208 -14.35 -26.64 -28.63
C HIS A 208 -15.31 -26.37 -29.79
N SER A 209 -16.18 -27.33 -30.07
CA SER A 209 -17.23 -27.18 -31.09
C SER A 209 -18.23 -26.11 -30.66
N PRO A 210 -18.83 -25.35 -31.59
CA PRO A 210 -19.86 -24.39 -31.25
C PRO A 210 -21.09 -25.10 -30.67
N ALA A 211 -21.45 -24.78 -29.43
CA ALA A 211 -22.78 -25.05 -28.93
C ALA A 211 -23.80 -24.25 -29.76
N GLN A 212 -24.94 -24.86 -30.09
CA GLN A 212 -25.99 -24.15 -30.83
C GLN A 212 -26.73 -23.18 -29.91
N PRO A 213 -27.21 -22.03 -30.41
CA PRO A 213 -27.99 -21.10 -29.62
C PRO A 213 -29.40 -21.67 -29.35
N ASP A 214 -29.72 -21.92 -28.08
CA ASP A 214 -31.09 -22.21 -27.67
C ASP A 214 -31.98 -20.99 -27.94
N THR A 215 -32.94 -21.14 -28.85
CA THR A 215 -33.83 -20.06 -29.30
C THR A 215 -34.94 -19.80 -28.28
N MET A 216 -34.61 -19.06 -27.22
CA MET A 216 -35.58 -18.43 -26.33
C MET A 216 -36.39 -17.38 -27.11
N ALA A 217 -37.44 -17.84 -27.80
CA ALA A 217 -38.27 -17.03 -28.67
C ALA A 217 -39.02 -15.95 -27.89
N SER A 218 -38.85 -14.69 -28.31
CA SER A 218 -39.50 -13.52 -27.73
C SER A 218 -41.01 -13.66 -27.74
N ARG A 219 -41.64 -13.77 -26.57
CA ARG A 219 -43.11 -13.75 -26.44
C ARG A 219 -43.58 -12.28 -26.48
N PRO A 220 -44.46 -11.88 -27.43
CA PRO A 220 -44.98 -10.52 -27.46
C PRO A 220 -45.71 -10.15 -26.16
N LEU A 221 -45.51 -8.91 -25.70
CA LEU A 221 -46.30 -8.33 -24.60
C LEU A 221 -47.73 -8.08 -25.08
N GLN A 222 -48.72 -8.46 -24.26
CA GLN A 222 -50.10 -8.03 -24.45
C GLN A 222 -50.31 -6.69 -23.72
N PRO A 223 -50.90 -5.67 -24.36
CA PRO A 223 -51.22 -4.42 -23.69
C PRO A 223 -52.47 -4.60 -22.81
N GLY A 224 -52.35 -4.37 -21.50
CA GLY A 224 -53.53 -4.41 -20.61
C GLY A 224 -53.27 -4.37 -19.09
N GLU A 225 -52.11 -4.79 -18.59
CA GLU A 225 -51.85 -4.77 -17.14
C GLU A 225 -51.45 -3.37 -16.65
N PRO A 226 -52.10 -2.83 -15.60
CA PRO A 226 -51.65 -1.59 -14.97
C PRO A 226 -50.35 -1.84 -14.17
N PRO A 227 -49.49 -0.82 -13.99
CA PRO A 227 -48.23 -0.98 -13.27
C PRO A 227 -48.49 -1.26 -11.79
N SER A 228 -48.43 -2.54 -11.41
CA SER A 228 -48.34 -2.93 -10.00
C SER A 228 -47.00 -2.45 -9.45
N GLN A 229 -47.01 -1.93 -8.21
CA GLN A 229 -45.80 -1.46 -7.56
C GLN A 229 -44.88 -2.65 -7.28
N LEU A 230 -43.85 -2.83 -8.11
CA LEU A 230 -42.80 -3.81 -7.87
C LEU A 230 -42.10 -3.45 -6.55
N ALA A 231 -42.28 -4.32 -5.55
CA ALA A 231 -41.78 -4.10 -4.20
C ALA A 231 -40.25 -3.94 -4.18
N ASP A 232 -39.75 -3.05 -3.32
CA ASP A 232 -38.38 -2.56 -3.34
C ASP A 232 -37.32 -3.57 -2.84
N GLU A 233 -37.61 -4.87 -2.78
CA GLU A 233 -36.59 -5.88 -2.43
C GLU A 233 -35.49 -5.95 -3.50
N PRO A 234 -34.19 -5.95 -3.11
CA PRO A 234 -33.11 -6.21 -4.05
C PRO A 234 -33.12 -7.69 -4.46
N ALA A 235 -33.29 -7.95 -5.76
CA ALA A 235 -33.12 -9.29 -6.29
C ALA A 235 -31.71 -9.79 -5.98
N LYS A 236 -31.57 -10.99 -5.41
CA LYS A 236 -30.26 -11.56 -5.07
C LYS A 236 -29.35 -11.52 -6.30
N PRO A 237 -28.12 -10.97 -6.18
CA PRO A 237 -27.20 -10.94 -7.30
C PRO A 237 -26.86 -12.37 -7.74
N PRO A 238 -26.41 -12.58 -8.99
CA PRO A 238 -26.01 -13.90 -9.45
C PRO A 238 -24.95 -14.48 -8.51
N PRO A 239 -24.95 -15.83 -8.32
CA PRO A 239 -23.89 -16.48 -7.56
C PRO A 239 -22.55 -16.05 -8.13
N SER A 240 -21.56 -15.78 -7.27
CA SER A 240 -20.24 -15.34 -7.71
C SER A 240 -19.74 -16.25 -8.81
N ARG A 241 -19.39 -15.68 -9.98
CA ARG A 241 -18.62 -16.41 -11.00
C ARG A 241 -17.47 -17.09 -10.29
N LYS A 242 -17.44 -18.43 -10.38
CA LYS A 242 -16.47 -19.23 -9.66
C LYS A 242 -15.10 -18.98 -10.28
N GLY A 243 -14.36 -18.02 -9.72
CA GLY A 243 -12.97 -17.75 -10.07
C GLY A 243 -12.17 -19.06 -10.08
N LYS A 244 -11.17 -19.16 -10.96
CA LYS A 244 -10.65 -20.43 -11.54
C LYS A 244 -10.18 -21.50 -10.56
N ARG A 245 -10.10 -21.19 -9.27
CA ARG A 245 -9.67 -22.07 -8.16
C ARG A 245 -10.75 -22.38 -7.11
N SER A 246 -11.98 -21.90 -7.28
CA SER A 246 -13.09 -21.97 -6.27
C SER A 246 -13.98 -23.22 -6.36
N GLY A 247 -13.50 -24.26 -7.05
CA GLY A 247 -14.05 -25.62 -7.01
C GLY A 247 -13.30 -26.56 -6.06
N GLU A 248 -12.02 -26.31 -5.79
CA GLU A 248 -11.19 -27.14 -4.92
C GLU A 248 -11.09 -26.55 -3.50
N PRO A 249 -11.17 -27.38 -2.44
CA PRO A 249 -10.79 -26.95 -1.09
C PRO A 249 -9.33 -26.45 -1.08
N PHE A 250 -9.11 -25.25 -0.55
CA PHE A 250 -7.75 -24.70 -0.49
C PHE A 250 -6.93 -25.37 0.61
N ASP A 251 -5.89 -26.10 0.20
CA ASP A 251 -4.84 -26.57 1.11
C ASP A 251 -3.63 -25.61 1.05
N PRO A 252 -3.44 -24.74 2.06
CA PRO A 252 -2.28 -23.84 2.12
C PRO A 252 -0.93 -24.55 2.30
N ILE A 253 -0.90 -25.79 2.81
CA ILE A 253 0.32 -26.60 2.91
C ILE A 253 0.71 -27.15 1.53
N LYS A 254 -0.28 -27.62 0.74
CA LYS A 254 -0.08 -28.04 -0.66
C LYS A 254 0.39 -26.90 -1.55
N GLU A 255 -0.18 -25.70 -1.40
CA GLU A 255 0.15 -24.54 -2.24
C GLU A 255 1.47 -23.87 -1.83
N ASN A 256 1.67 -23.57 -0.53
CA ASN A 256 2.80 -22.76 -0.07
C ASN A 256 3.87 -23.54 0.74
N GLY A 257 3.79 -24.87 0.79
CA GLY A 257 4.75 -25.75 1.48
C GLY A 257 4.66 -25.73 3.02
N PRO A 258 5.20 -26.74 3.72
CA PRO A 258 5.09 -26.86 5.18
C PRO A 258 6.12 -26.01 5.96
N ILE A 259 5.75 -25.58 7.17
CA ILE A 259 6.57 -24.69 8.02
C ILE A 259 7.17 -25.41 9.23
N PHE A 260 8.42 -25.07 9.55
CA PHE A 260 9.23 -25.53 10.70
C PHE A 260 9.39 -27.05 10.86
N VAL A 261 9.22 -27.81 9.78
CA VAL A 261 9.40 -29.28 9.78
C VAL A 261 10.84 -29.63 10.15
N GLY A 262 11.03 -30.44 11.19
CA GLY A 262 12.36 -30.85 11.65
C GLY A 262 13.19 -29.73 12.31
N TRP A 263 12.59 -28.59 12.67
CA TRP A 263 13.27 -27.54 13.45
C TRP A 263 13.21 -27.87 14.96
N PRO A 264 14.36 -28.12 15.63
CA PRO A 264 14.39 -28.11 17.08
C PRO A 264 14.20 -26.68 17.59
N LYS A 265 13.93 -26.53 18.89
CA LYS A 265 13.85 -25.21 19.53
C LYS A 265 15.19 -24.45 19.34
N PRO A 266 15.19 -23.26 18.73
CA PRO A 266 16.39 -22.44 18.60
C PRO A 266 16.76 -21.77 19.93
N GLN A 267 18.01 -21.34 20.03
CA GLN A 267 18.48 -20.45 21.11
C GLN A 267 17.96 -19.02 20.91
N ALA A 268 17.76 -18.59 19.67
CA ALA A 268 17.06 -17.34 19.33
C ALA A 268 16.38 -17.47 17.97
N ALA A 269 15.17 -16.93 17.80
CA ALA A 269 14.49 -16.82 16.51
C ALA A 269 14.28 -15.34 16.16
N LEU A 270 14.90 -14.91 15.07
CA LEU A 270 14.67 -13.57 14.50
C LEU A 270 13.51 -13.68 13.50
N VAL A 271 12.42 -12.97 13.76
CA VAL A 271 11.28 -12.86 12.84
C VAL A 271 11.43 -11.54 12.11
N ILE A 272 11.77 -11.63 10.83
CA ILE A 272 12.28 -10.54 10.00
C ILE A 272 11.20 -10.11 9.00
N SER A 273 10.92 -8.82 8.93
CA SER A 273 9.98 -8.21 8.00
C SER A 273 10.46 -6.84 7.50
N GLY A 274 9.67 -6.24 6.62
CA GLY A 274 9.81 -4.89 6.08
C GLY A 274 8.89 -4.72 4.90
N ARG A 275 8.93 -3.53 4.27
CA ARG A 275 8.13 -3.21 3.07
C ARG A 275 6.66 -3.62 3.23
N GLN A 276 6.09 -3.42 4.43
CA GLN A 276 4.67 -3.65 4.70
C GLN A 276 3.77 -2.67 3.94
N ILE A 277 4.27 -1.50 3.53
CA ILE A 277 3.64 -0.56 2.59
C ILE A 277 2.16 -0.30 2.97
N GLY A 278 1.90 -0.02 4.24
CA GLY A 278 0.57 0.32 4.78
C GLY A 278 -0.46 -0.82 4.83
N TYR A 279 -0.11 -2.06 4.48
CA TYR A 279 -1.04 -3.19 4.56
C TYR A 279 -1.20 -3.66 6.02
N LEU A 280 -2.37 -3.39 6.62
CA LEU A 280 -2.72 -3.87 7.96
C LEU A 280 -3.37 -5.26 7.94
N GLU A 281 -4.03 -5.60 6.82
CA GLU A 281 -4.82 -6.81 6.60
C GLU A 281 -4.17 -7.71 5.52
N PRO A 282 -4.62 -8.96 5.34
CA PRO A 282 -4.17 -9.79 4.22
C PRO A 282 -4.45 -9.12 2.87
N CYS A 283 -3.68 -9.48 1.85
CA CYS A 283 -3.81 -9.01 0.47
C CYS A 283 -3.49 -10.15 -0.53
N GLY A 284 -3.71 -9.90 -1.82
CA GLY A 284 -3.38 -10.83 -2.90
C GLY A 284 -4.45 -11.89 -3.22
N CYS A 285 -4.07 -12.87 -4.02
CA CYS A 285 -4.99 -13.49 -4.98
C CYS A 285 -6.00 -14.50 -4.43
N ALA A 286 -7.19 -14.50 -5.03
CA ALA A 286 -8.22 -15.56 -5.01
C ALA A 286 -8.92 -15.87 -3.67
N GLY A 287 -9.36 -14.83 -2.95
CA GLY A 287 -10.29 -14.94 -1.82
C GLY A 287 -9.61 -15.15 -0.45
N LEU A 288 -10.38 -14.95 0.64
CA LEU A 288 -9.89 -14.83 2.03
C LEU A 288 -8.90 -15.93 2.46
N ASP A 289 -9.16 -17.17 2.02
CA ASP A 289 -8.33 -18.32 2.36
C ASP A 289 -6.97 -18.31 1.65
N ARG A 290 -6.90 -17.75 0.43
CA ARG A 290 -5.70 -17.72 -0.44
C ARG A 290 -4.89 -16.42 -0.33
N MET A 291 -5.50 -15.33 0.13
CA MET A 291 -4.81 -14.09 0.51
C MET A 291 -3.65 -14.38 1.48
N LYS A 292 -2.62 -13.54 1.49
CA LYS A 292 -1.43 -13.63 2.36
C LYS A 292 -1.21 -12.33 3.14
N GLY A 293 -0.55 -12.40 4.29
CA GLY A 293 -0.12 -11.22 5.06
C GLY A 293 -1.09 -10.80 6.15
N GLY A 294 -1.09 -9.50 6.44
CA GLY A 294 -1.88 -8.90 7.52
C GLY A 294 -1.28 -9.08 8.91
N MET A 295 -1.45 -8.05 9.74
CA MET A 295 -0.95 -8.02 11.11
C MET A 295 -1.62 -9.08 11.99
N GLY A 296 -2.90 -9.38 11.76
CA GLY A 296 -3.64 -10.43 12.44
C GLY A 296 -2.92 -11.78 12.39
N ARG A 297 -2.54 -12.21 11.18
CA ARG A 297 -1.83 -13.47 10.94
C ARG A 297 -0.39 -13.44 11.46
N ARG A 298 0.30 -12.30 11.31
CA ARG A 298 1.66 -12.11 11.84
C ARG A 298 1.69 -12.25 13.38
N HIS A 299 0.72 -11.68 14.08
CA HIS A 299 0.60 -11.83 15.53
C HIS A 299 0.27 -13.28 15.94
N THR A 300 -0.59 -13.98 15.19
CA THR A 300 -0.86 -15.41 15.41
C THR A 300 0.37 -16.29 15.21
N LEU A 301 1.23 -15.97 14.23
CA LEU A 301 2.57 -16.59 14.10
C LEU A 301 3.44 -16.31 15.33
N MET A 302 3.57 -15.07 15.80
CA MET A 302 4.36 -14.75 17.00
C MET A 302 3.86 -15.51 18.23
N LYS A 303 2.54 -15.59 18.43
CA LYS A 303 1.90 -16.43 19.46
C LYS A 303 2.24 -17.92 19.29
N THR A 304 2.25 -18.44 18.07
CA THR A 304 2.61 -19.84 17.77
C THR A 304 4.07 -20.15 18.10
N LEU A 305 4.99 -19.23 17.84
CA LEU A 305 6.40 -19.37 18.22
C LEU A 305 6.57 -19.34 19.75
N ALA A 306 5.90 -18.39 20.43
CA ALA A 306 5.89 -18.32 21.89
C ALA A 306 5.28 -19.58 22.54
N ALA A 307 4.20 -20.11 22.00
CA ALA A 307 3.56 -21.35 22.47
C ALA A 307 4.43 -22.61 22.26
N LYS A 308 5.29 -22.63 21.23
CA LYS A 308 6.35 -23.63 21.07
C LYS A 308 7.53 -23.42 22.05
N GLY A 309 7.45 -22.41 22.91
CA GLY A 309 8.50 -22.02 23.84
C GLY A 309 9.75 -21.46 23.14
N TRP A 310 9.65 -20.98 21.90
CA TRP A 310 10.79 -20.42 21.17
C TRP A 310 11.06 -18.98 21.65
N PRO A 311 12.31 -18.63 22.01
CA PRO A 311 12.70 -17.25 22.26
C PRO A 311 12.74 -16.50 20.92
N ALA A 312 11.62 -15.86 20.56
CA ALA A 312 11.43 -15.16 19.30
C ALA A 312 11.36 -13.63 19.50
N VAL A 313 11.84 -12.86 18.53
CA VAL A 313 11.78 -11.40 18.52
C VAL A 313 11.55 -10.86 17.10
N GLY A 314 10.73 -9.83 16.98
CA GLY A 314 10.50 -9.15 15.70
C GLY A 314 11.60 -8.12 15.39
N LEU A 315 12.12 -8.13 14.16
CA LEU A 315 12.99 -7.12 13.58
C LEU A 315 12.40 -6.68 12.23
N ASP A 316 12.23 -5.37 12.03
CA ASP A 316 11.73 -4.82 10.76
C ASP A 316 12.76 -3.87 10.14
N VAL A 317 12.99 -3.95 8.82
CA VAL A 317 13.96 -3.07 8.12
C VAL A 317 13.39 -1.69 7.75
N GLY A 318 12.07 -1.49 7.87
CA GLY A 318 11.36 -0.26 7.49
C GLY A 318 10.50 -0.41 6.23
N GLY A 319 9.83 0.66 5.84
CA GLY A 319 8.83 0.67 4.77
C GLY A 319 7.48 0.12 5.24
N VAL A 320 7.09 0.48 6.46
CA VAL A 320 5.83 0.11 7.12
C VAL A 320 4.67 0.99 6.66
N ALA A 321 4.92 2.29 6.42
CA ALA A 321 3.91 3.26 5.97
C ALA A 321 3.61 3.21 4.46
N LYS A 322 2.56 3.92 4.01
CA LYS A 322 2.20 4.16 2.60
C LYS A 322 1.46 5.50 2.52
N GLY A 323 1.70 6.28 1.47
CA GLY A 323 1.01 7.54 1.23
C GLY A 323 1.50 8.70 2.12
N PHE A 324 0.60 9.66 2.37
CA PHE A 324 0.82 10.87 3.15
C PHE A 324 -0.51 11.34 3.77
N GLY A 325 -0.47 12.39 4.60
CA GLY A 325 -1.67 12.94 5.23
C GLY A 325 -2.23 12.07 6.36
N LYS A 326 -3.36 12.50 6.95
CA LYS A 326 -3.78 12.01 8.27
C LYS A 326 -4.09 10.52 8.30
N GLN A 327 -4.67 9.96 7.23
CA GLN A 327 -4.92 8.52 7.18
C GLN A 327 -3.61 7.71 7.25
N ALA A 328 -2.58 8.11 6.50
CA ALA A 328 -1.28 7.43 6.50
C ALA A 328 -0.63 7.45 7.90
N GLU A 329 -0.74 8.58 8.61
CA GLU A 329 -0.29 8.71 10.01
C GLU A 329 -1.01 7.73 10.95
N LEU A 330 -2.34 7.65 10.88
CA LEU A 330 -3.16 6.76 11.72
C LEU A 330 -2.89 5.28 11.42
N LYS A 331 -2.77 4.95 10.12
CA LYS A 331 -2.47 3.59 9.64
C LYS A 331 -1.08 3.15 10.11
N PHE A 332 -0.10 4.06 10.06
CA PHE A 332 1.24 3.83 10.59
C PHE A 332 1.26 3.70 12.11
N ALA A 333 0.58 4.58 12.86
CA ALA A 333 0.44 4.47 14.31
C ALA A 333 -0.17 3.13 14.74
N THR A 334 -1.21 2.69 14.03
CA THR A 334 -1.86 1.39 14.22
C THR A 334 -0.93 0.23 13.93
N ALA A 335 -0.09 0.34 12.89
CA ALA A 335 0.92 -0.66 12.55
C ALA A 335 2.00 -0.78 13.64
N ILE A 336 2.55 0.35 14.09
CA ILE A 336 3.60 0.39 15.11
C ILE A 336 3.10 -0.13 16.46
N GLU A 337 1.87 0.20 16.87
CA GLU A 337 1.27 -0.39 18.07
C GLU A 337 0.97 -1.89 17.91
N GLY A 338 0.59 -2.34 16.71
CA GLY A 338 0.50 -3.76 16.38
C GLY A 338 1.84 -4.48 16.56
N MET A 339 2.93 -3.91 16.02
CA MET A 339 4.29 -4.43 16.13
C MET A 339 4.80 -4.42 17.58
N ARG A 340 4.46 -3.38 18.36
CA ARG A 340 4.71 -3.31 19.82
C ARG A 340 4.06 -4.50 20.56
N LYS A 341 2.77 -4.76 20.31
CA LYS A 341 2.06 -5.92 20.90
C LYS A 341 2.61 -7.27 20.42
N MET A 342 3.14 -7.34 19.19
CA MET A 342 3.79 -8.54 18.65
C MET A 342 5.18 -8.84 19.25
N GLY A 343 5.77 -7.93 20.03
CA GLY A 343 7.14 -8.11 20.55
C GLY A 343 8.23 -7.84 19.50
N TYR A 344 8.00 -6.91 18.58
CA TYR A 344 9.11 -6.32 17.81
C TYR A 344 10.02 -5.53 18.75
N SER A 345 11.33 -5.61 18.52
CA SER A 345 12.33 -4.88 19.31
C SER A 345 13.13 -3.87 18.48
N VAL A 346 13.00 -3.89 17.15
CA VAL A 346 13.59 -2.91 16.23
C VAL A 346 12.68 -2.72 15.01
N VAL A 347 12.48 -1.48 14.61
CA VAL A 347 11.95 -1.07 13.30
C VAL A 347 12.92 -0.06 12.68
N GLY A 348 13.44 -0.36 11.49
CA GLY A 348 14.26 0.56 10.71
C GLY A 348 13.43 1.71 10.13
N LEU A 349 14.10 2.80 9.75
CA LEU A 349 13.45 3.97 9.15
C LEU A 349 13.63 3.94 7.62
N GLY A 350 12.57 3.58 6.91
CA GLY A 350 12.49 3.62 5.45
C GLY A 350 12.04 4.98 4.91
N VAL A 351 12.00 5.11 3.58
CA VAL A 351 11.56 6.37 2.92
C VAL A 351 10.08 6.65 3.18
N GLU A 352 9.26 5.61 3.34
CA GLU A 352 7.84 5.75 3.64
C GLU A 352 7.61 6.35 5.04
N GLU A 353 8.39 5.96 6.05
CA GLU A 353 8.32 6.57 7.39
C GLU A 353 8.83 8.01 7.36
N LEU A 354 9.95 8.26 6.68
CA LEU A 354 10.65 9.54 6.66
C LEU A 354 9.98 10.60 5.76
N ARG A 355 8.76 10.33 5.30
CA ARG A 355 7.81 11.29 4.70
C ARG A 355 6.67 11.69 5.65
N LEU A 356 6.53 11.02 6.80
CA LEU A 356 5.63 11.42 7.86
C LEU A 356 6.30 12.50 8.75
N PRO A 357 5.54 13.34 9.46
CA PRO A 357 6.11 14.36 10.35
C PRO A 357 7.04 13.74 11.41
N ALA A 358 8.23 14.28 11.61
CA ALA A 358 9.22 13.69 12.53
C ALA A 358 8.72 13.66 13.97
N GLY A 359 7.88 14.62 14.39
CA GLY A 359 7.19 14.59 15.69
C GLY A 359 6.30 13.35 15.90
N LEU A 360 5.68 12.82 14.83
CA LEU A 360 4.93 11.56 14.90
C LEU A 360 5.89 10.37 15.08
N LEU A 361 7.01 10.36 14.36
CA LEU A 361 8.03 9.32 14.51
C LEU A 361 8.64 9.32 15.92
N VAL A 362 8.89 10.49 16.51
CA VAL A 362 9.36 10.60 17.91
C VAL A 362 8.31 10.08 18.89
N SER A 363 7.04 10.48 18.78
CA SER A 363 5.99 10.07 19.72
C SER A 363 5.63 8.59 19.64
N LEU A 364 5.60 7.98 18.45
CA LEU A 364 5.39 6.54 18.28
C LEU A 364 6.63 5.72 18.66
N GLY A 365 7.82 6.30 18.43
CA GLY A 365 9.13 5.65 18.60
C GLY A 365 9.72 5.73 20.00
N ALA A 366 9.14 6.51 20.92
CA ALA A 366 9.64 6.74 22.27
C ALA A 366 9.65 5.47 23.15
N ASP A 367 10.52 5.48 24.16
CA ASP A 367 10.49 4.50 25.26
C ASP A 367 9.16 4.56 26.02
N THR A 368 8.69 3.41 26.47
CA THR A 368 7.53 3.27 27.37
C THR A 368 7.97 2.70 28.73
N PRO A 369 7.20 2.84 29.82
CA PRO A 369 7.57 2.32 31.13
C PRO A 369 7.83 0.80 31.19
N THR A 370 7.42 0.04 30.17
CA THR A 370 7.55 -1.43 30.11
C THR A 370 8.32 -1.95 28.90
N GLN A 371 8.58 -1.13 27.87
CA GLN A 371 9.24 -1.55 26.62
C GLN A 371 10.06 -0.40 26.00
N PRO A 372 11.27 -0.67 25.46
CA PRO A 372 12.07 0.34 24.79
C PRO A 372 11.45 0.78 23.46
N GLY A 373 11.77 1.99 23.04
CA GLY A 373 11.28 2.63 21.82
C GLY A 373 11.66 1.87 20.55
N LEU A 374 10.79 1.83 19.54
CA LEU A 374 10.92 0.88 18.44
C LEU A 374 11.92 1.27 17.35
N PHE A 375 12.09 2.57 17.06
CA PHE A 375 12.88 3.00 15.90
C PHE A 375 14.39 2.93 16.12
N LEU A 376 15.10 2.60 15.05
CA LEU A 376 16.56 2.48 15.02
C LEU A 376 17.10 3.03 13.70
N SER A 377 18.16 3.83 13.76
CA SER A 377 19.00 4.16 12.61
C SER A 377 20.35 4.72 13.03
N ALA A 378 21.42 4.20 12.45
CA ALA A 378 22.77 4.72 12.65
C ALA A 378 23.04 6.00 11.85
N ASN A 379 22.30 6.24 10.76
CA ASN A 379 22.61 7.29 9.78
C ASN A 379 21.44 8.23 9.42
N VAL A 380 20.33 8.13 10.14
CA VAL A 380 19.20 9.07 10.12
C VAL A 380 18.90 9.48 11.56
N ALA A 381 18.65 10.77 11.81
CA ALA A 381 18.22 11.27 13.11
C ALA A 381 17.03 12.23 13.01
N LEU A 382 16.03 12.00 13.86
CA LEU A 382 14.88 12.88 14.05
C LEU A 382 15.32 14.10 14.87
N PHE A 383 15.16 15.30 14.30
CA PHE A 383 15.60 16.59 14.86
C PHE A 383 17.12 16.68 15.17
N GLY A 384 17.95 15.94 14.41
CA GLY A 384 19.42 16.00 14.49
C GLY A 384 20.05 14.95 15.42
N PHE A 385 21.30 14.56 15.15
CA PHE A 385 21.99 13.54 15.95
C PHE A 385 22.21 13.95 17.41
N ASP A 386 22.40 15.26 17.67
CA ASP A 386 22.60 15.79 19.02
C ASP A 386 21.34 15.70 19.91
N ALA A 387 20.15 15.69 19.31
CA ALA A 387 18.88 15.49 20.02
C ALA A 387 18.73 14.06 20.59
N LYS A 388 19.49 13.08 20.05
CA LYS A 388 19.54 11.67 20.49
C LYS A 388 18.20 10.93 20.49
N LEU A 389 17.20 11.46 19.77
CA LEU A 389 15.86 10.88 19.63
C LEU A 389 15.81 9.63 18.73
N THR A 390 16.92 9.27 18.07
CA THR A 390 17.03 8.08 17.24
C THR A 390 18.20 7.21 17.70
N PRO A 391 17.94 6.09 18.41
CA PRO A 391 18.99 5.17 18.83
C PRO A 391 19.73 4.56 17.63
N ARG A 392 21.06 4.53 17.70
CA ARG A 392 21.92 4.16 16.56
C ARG A 392 22.20 2.66 16.47
N SER A 393 22.12 1.95 17.59
CA SER A 393 22.23 0.49 17.67
C SER A 393 21.55 -0.04 18.93
N ARG A 394 21.29 -1.35 18.99
CA ARG A 394 20.67 -2.03 20.14
C ARG A 394 21.28 -3.40 20.35
N VAL A 395 21.44 -3.82 21.61
CA VAL A 395 21.83 -5.20 21.96
C VAL A 395 20.63 -5.89 22.59
N LEU A 396 20.15 -6.96 21.95
CA LEU A 396 19.05 -7.80 22.43
C LEU A 396 19.66 -9.03 23.11
N THR A 397 19.14 -9.44 24.26
CA THR A 397 19.56 -10.69 24.92
C THR A 397 18.44 -11.72 24.77
N LEU A 398 18.66 -12.75 23.96
CA LEU A 398 17.65 -13.75 23.59
C LEU A 398 18.21 -15.17 23.80
N GLY A 399 17.58 -15.94 24.70
CA GLY A 399 17.95 -17.32 25.01
C GLY A 399 19.44 -17.54 25.35
N GLY A 400 20.09 -16.54 25.96
CA GLY A 400 21.50 -16.56 26.35
C GLY A 400 22.47 -15.97 25.32
N LYS A 401 22.05 -15.67 24.09
CA LYS A 401 22.86 -14.96 23.09
C LYS A 401 22.62 -13.45 23.14
N LYS A 402 23.66 -12.66 22.90
CA LYS A 402 23.59 -11.21 22.67
C LYS A 402 23.61 -10.93 21.17
N ILE A 403 22.53 -10.30 20.69
CA ILE A 403 22.30 -10.00 19.28
C ILE A 403 22.36 -8.47 19.11
N GLY A 404 23.41 -7.99 18.45
CA GLY A 404 23.63 -6.58 18.17
C GLY A 404 22.96 -6.21 16.85
N VAL A 405 22.05 -5.25 16.88
CA VAL A 405 21.31 -4.75 15.72
C VAL A 405 21.68 -3.30 15.47
N THR A 406 21.88 -2.94 14.21
CA THR A 406 21.98 -1.56 13.72
C THR A 406 21.22 -1.46 12.40
N ALA A 407 20.73 -0.26 12.07
CA ALA A 407 19.96 -0.01 10.85
C ALA A 407 20.57 1.16 10.05
N VAL A 408 20.42 1.14 8.72
CA VAL A 408 20.86 2.23 7.83
C VAL A 408 19.92 2.42 6.66
N LEU A 409 19.83 3.68 6.21
CA LEU A 409 19.21 4.08 4.95
C LEU A 409 20.28 4.27 3.86
N GLY A 410 20.06 3.70 2.67
CA GLY A 410 20.97 3.76 1.53
C GLY A 410 21.04 5.13 0.88
N LYS A 411 22.14 5.42 0.18
CA LYS A 411 22.36 6.73 -0.46
C LYS A 411 21.37 6.98 -1.60
N ARG A 412 20.90 5.92 -2.27
CA ARG A 412 19.81 5.99 -3.27
C ARG A 412 18.48 6.42 -2.65
N PHE A 413 18.20 5.97 -1.44
CA PHE A 413 16.96 6.28 -0.72
C PHE A 413 17.02 7.61 0.04
N GLN A 414 18.18 8.01 0.57
CA GLN A 414 18.41 9.35 1.13
C GLN A 414 18.08 10.48 0.14
N LYS A 415 18.35 10.29 -1.16
CA LYS A 415 18.00 11.24 -2.23
C LYS A 415 16.49 11.45 -2.44
N GLN A 416 15.65 10.58 -1.87
CA GLN A 416 14.19 10.63 -2.01
C GLN A 416 13.50 11.33 -0.82
N ILE A 417 14.29 11.81 0.16
CA ILE A 417 13.83 12.50 1.36
C ILE A 417 13.97 14.01 1.14
N GLN A 418 12.91 14.74 1.43
CA GLN A 418 12.86 16.20 1.42
C GLN A 418 12.19 16.67 2.71
N SER A 419 12.98 16.80 3.78
CA SER A 419 12.53 17.30 5.08
C SER A 419 13.65 18.06 5.76
N ASN A 420 13.29 19.11 6.48
CA ASN A 420 14.16 19.91 7.35
C ASN A 420 14.12 19.43 8.82
N GLU A 421 13.24 18.49 9.17
CA GLU A 421 13.19 17.86 10.50
C GLU A 421 14.20 16.71 10.67
N LEU A 422 14.90 16.33 9.60
CA LEU A 422 15.73 15.13 9.53
C LEU A 422 17.20 15.46 9.26
N GLU A 423 18.11 14.87 10.03
CA GLU A 423 19.54 14.86 9.70
C GLU A 423 19.95 13.51 9.11
N LEU A 424 20.65 13.55 7.97
CA LEU A 424 21.11 12.37 7.24
C LEU A 424 22.64 12.35 7.20
N SER A 425 23.24 11.20 7.48
CA SER A 425 24.69 11.00 7.33
C SER A 425 25.03 9.82 6.42
N ASP A 426 26.26 9.82 5.90
CA ASP A 426 26.75 8.75 5.04
C ASP A 426 26.70 7.38 5.79
N PRO A 427 26.11 6.32 5.20
CA PRO A 427 25.94 5.03 5.88
C PRO A 427 27.27 4.34 6.22
N HIS A 428 28.35 4.55 5.44
CA HIS A 428 29.66 3.99 5.77
C HIS A 428 30.29 4.76 6.95
N LYS A 429 30.21 6.10 6.96
CA LYS A 429 30.64 6.91 8.11
C LYS A 429 29.89 6.52 9.39
N ALA A 430 28.59 6.28 9.27
CA ALA A 430 27.74 5.88 10.39
C ALA A 430 28.10 4.48 10.94
N LEU A 431 28.18 3.46 10.08
CA LEU A 431 28.54 2.11 10.50
C LEU A 431 29.97 2.03 11.05
N GLY A 432 30.92 2.78 10.48
CA GLY A 432 32.29 2.86 11.00
C GLY A 432 32.38 3.39 12.43
N GLY A 433 31.45 4.26 12.85
CA GLY A 433 31.36 4.73 14.24
C GLY A 433 30.57 3.82 15.18
N VAL A 434 29.59 3.06 14.68
CA VAL A 434 28.66 2.27 15.50
C VAL A 434 29.13 0.81 15.68
N LEU A 435 29.64 0.20 14.62
CA LEU A 435 30.01 -1.22 14.62
C LEU A 435 31.11 -1.60 15.63
N PRO A 436 32.17 -0.79 15.86
CA PRO A 436 33.23 -1.16 16.81
C PRO A 436 32.72 -1.35 18.25
N GLU A 437 31.80 -0.51 18.71
CA GLU A 437 31.23 -0.63 20.07
C GLU A 437 30.13 -1.69 20.15
N LEU A 438 29.36 -1.89 19.09
CA LEU A 438 28.34 -2.94 19.00
C LEU A 438 28.98 -4.34 19.00
N ALA A 439 30.10 -4.51 18.27
CA ALA A 439 30.80 -5.78 18.17
C ALA A 439 31.48 -6.24 19.48
N LYS A 440 31.80 -5.33 20.41
CA LYS A 440 32.29 -5.66 21.76
C LYS A 440 31.20 -6.24 22.66
N GLN A 441 29.92 -6.01 22.33
CA GLN A 441 28.78 -6.28 23.20
C GLN A 441 27.89 -7.43 22.71
N ALA A 442 28.10 -7.92 21.49
CA ALA A 442 27.22 -8.89 20.84
C ALA A 442 27.95 -10.02 20.13
N ASP A 443 27.45 -11.24 20.34
CA ASP A 443 27.95 -12.48 19.75
C ASP A 443 27.56 -12.56 18.27
N PHE A 444 26.33 -12.14 17.94
CA PHE A 444 25.75 -12.16 16.61
C PHE A 444 25.37 -10.75 16.16
N LEU A 445 25.67 -10.38 14.91
CA LEU A 445 25.43 -9.02 14.41
C LEU A 445 24.52 -8.97 13.18
N VAL A 446 23.50 -8.11 13.27
CA VAL A 446 22.48 -7.87 12.24
C VAL A 446 22.56 -6.43 11.74
N LEU A 447 22.68 -6.27 10.42
CA LEU A 447 22.47 -5.01 9.73
C LEU A 447 21.07 -5.00 9.10
N LEU A 448 20.25 -4.00 9.45
CA LEU A 448 18.99 -3.73 8.79
C LEU A 448 19.22 -2.62 7.75
N ALA A 449 19.42 -3.02 6.48
CA ALA A 449 19.76 -2.15 5.37
C ALA A 449 18.51 -1.80 4.55
N TYR A 450 17.95 -0.60 4.77
CA TYR A 450 16.99 -0.01 3.84
C TYR A 450 17.77 0.57 2.64
N THR A 451 18.24 -0.33 1.78
CA THR A 451 19.16 -0.05 0.68
C THR A 451 18.78 -0.88 -0.55
N ALA A 452 19.36 -0.54 -1.69
CA ALA A 452 19.42 -1.47 -2.82
C ALA A 452 20.31 -2.68 -2.47
N MET A 453 20.17 -3.79 -3.21
CA MET A 453 20.95 -5.01 -2.96
C MET A 453 22.46 -4.82 -3.17
N ASP A 454 22.85 -4.05 -4.18
CA ASP A 454 24.25 -3.71 -4.44
C ASP A 454 24.83 -2.75 -3.38
N GLU A 455 24.08 -1.72 -2.96
CA GLU A 455 24.45 -0.89 -1.79
C GLU A 455 24.62 -1.75 -0.52
N ALA A 456 23.77 -2.76 -0.29
CA ALA A 456 23.90 -3.68 0.84
C ALA A 456 25.19 -4.52 0.76
N VAL A 457 25.56 -4.95 -0.45
CA VAL A 457 26.79 -5.71 -0.71
C VAL A 457 28.05 -4.85 -0.52
N GLU A 458 28.04 -3.59 -0.95
CA GLU A 458 29.12 -2.63 -0.70
C GLU A 458 29.35 -2.39 0.80
N LEU A 459 28.26 -2.19 1.56
CA LEU A 459 28.31 -2.05 3.01
C LEU A 459 28.83 -3.32 3.68
N ALA A 460 28.36 -4.51 3.28
CA ALA A 460 28.79 -5.77 3.87
C ALA A 460 30.26 -6.13 3.56
N LYS A 461 30.77 -5.75 2.38
CA LYS A 461 32.20 -5.85 2.04
C LYS A 461 33.05 -4.89 2.87
N SER A 462 32.55 -3.67 3.11
CA SER A 462 33.21 -2.67 3.95
C SER A 462 33.19 -3.03 5.45
N PHE A 463 32.18 -3.78 5.89
CA PHE A 463 31.94 -4.13 7.30
C PHE A 463 31.77 -5.65 7.51
N PRO A 464 32.81 -6.46 7.24
CA PRO A 464 32.73 -7.94 7.18
C PRO A 464 32.50 -8.65 8.53
N ARG A 465 32.25 -7.90 9.62
CA ARG A 465 31.89 -8.43 10.95
C ARG A 465 30.38 -8.61 11.12
N PHE A 466 29.52 -8.13 10.23
CA PHE A 466 28.11 -8.55 10.23
C PHE A 466 27.98 -10.05 9.93
N ASP A 467 27.05 -10.73 10.61
CA ASP A 467 26.72 -12.14 10.33
C ASP A 467 25.45 -12.26 9.48
N LEU A 468 24.56 -11.27 9.58
CA LEU A 468 23.29 -11.20 8.86
C LEU A 468 23.05 -9.79 8.31
N VAL A 469 22.66 -9.68 7.04
CA VAL A 469 22.21 -8.42 6.40
C VAL A 469 20.78 -8.62 5.92
N VAL A 470 19.87 -7.79 6.42
CA VAL A 470 18.48 -7.72 5.97
C VAL A 470 18.36 -6.56 5.00
N VAL A 471 17.84 -6.79 3.79
CA VAL A 471 17.74 -5.80 2.71
C VAL A 471 16.28 -5.51 2.41
N ALA A 472 15.91 -4.23 2.34
CA ALA A 472 14.56 -3.80 2.00
C ALA A 472 14.21 -4.03 0.52
N GLU A 473 15.12 -3.73 -0.40
CA GLU A 473 14.89 -3.90 -1.85
C GLU A 473 15.20 -5.34 -2.30
N GLY A 474 14.25 -5.98 -2.98
CA GLY A 474 14.34 -7.35 -3.47
C GLY A 474 13.02 -7.83 -4.09
N PRO A 475 12.86 -9.14 -4.34
CA PRO A 475 11.62 -9.70 -4.87
C PRO A 475 10.42 -9.51 -3.92
N ALA A 476 9.22 -9.31 -4.48
CA ALA A 476 7.98 -9.13 -3.72
C ALA A 476 7.60 -10.34 -2.86
N GLU A 477 7.94 -11.56 -3.28
CA GLU A 477 7.93 -12.75 -2.42
C GLU A 477 9.39 -13.15 -2.11
N PRO A 478 9.81 -13.25 -0.83
CA PRO A 478 11.21 -13.52 -0.51
C PRO A 478 11.73 -14.85 -1.07
N PRO A 479 13.06 -15.01 -1.23
CA PRO A 479 13.67 -16.31 -1.51
C PRO A 479 13.28 -17.41 -0.51
N ASP A 480 13.52 -18.66 -0.88
CA ASP A 480 13.33 -19.84 -0.02
C ASP A 480 14.52 -20.10 0.93
N ARG A 481 15.64 -19.40 0.72
CA ARG A 481 16.95 -19.58 1.37
C ARG A 481 17.65 -18.24 1.64
N PHE A 482 18.75 -18.27 2.38
CA PHE A 482 19.67 -17.13 2.46
C PHE A 482 20.23 -16.79 1.08
N ILE A 483 20.30 -15.51 0.74
CA ILE A 483 21.12 -15.06 -0.39
C ILE A 483 22.59 -15.11 0.06
N GLU A 484 23.45 -15.70 -0.76
CA GLU A 484 24.89 -15.78 -0.54
C GLU A 484 25.63 -14.91 -1.56
N VAL A 485 26.68 -14.21 -1.10
CA VAL A 485 27.39 -13.17 -1.87
C VAL A 485 28.88 -13.45 -1.84
N GLU A 486 29.49 -13.53 -3.03
CA GLU A 486 30.92 -13.82 -3.17
C GLU A 486 31.79 -12.76 -2.47
N GLY A 487 32.77 -13.24 -1.69
CA GLY A 487 33.66 -12.42 -0.88
C GLY A 487 33.03 -11.83 0.39
N VAL A 488 31.79 -12.19 0.75
CA VAL A 488 31.10 -11.67 1.95
C VAL A 488 30.72 -12.82 2.88
N LYS A 489 31.11 -12.70 4.16
CA LYS A 489 30.79 -13.71 5.20
C LYS A 489 29.33 -13.63 5.67
N ALA A 490 28.74 -12.43 5.66
CA ALA A 490 27.37 -12.21 6.11
C ALA A 490 26.36 -12.89 5.17
N ARG A 491 25.32 -13.49 5.75
CA ARG A 491 24.19 -14.03 4.97
C ARG A 491 23.15 -12.95 4.71
N PHE A 492 22.52 -12.96 3.54
CA PHE A 492 21.56 -11.93 3.14
C PHE A 492 20.12 -12.43 3.19
N VAL A 493 19.21 -11.52 3.55
CA VAL A 493 17.76 -11.74 3.67
C VAL A 493 17.03 -10.60 2.97
N ALA A 494 16.29 -10.87 1.90
CA ALA A 494 15.28 -9.93 1.38
C ALA A 494 13.96 -10.12 2.14
N VAL A 495 13.18 -9.04 2.33
CA VAL A 495 11.99 -9.05 3.21
C VAL A 495 10.65 -9.27 2.51
N GLY A 496 10.59 -9.20 1.18
CA GLY A 496 9.33 -9.26 0.44
C GLY A 496 8.60 -7.92 0.39
N GLU A 497 7.34 -7.92 -0.01
CA GLU A 497 6.47 -6.74 0.01
C GLU A 497 5.07 -7.03 0.60
N LYS A 498 4.34 -5.94 0.91
CA LYS A 498 2.97 -5.91 1.48
C LYS A 498 2.81 -6.70 2.79
N GLY A 499 3.91 -7.11 3.40
CA GLY A 499 3.92 -7.99 4.57
C GLY A 499 3.30 -9.38 4.33
N MET A 500 3.22 -9.86 3.08
CA MET A 500 2.63 -11.17 2.71
C MET A 500 3.36 -12.37 3.34
N ASN A 501 4.66 -12.21 3.55
CA ASN A 501 5.55 -13.20 4.15
C ASN A 501 6.30 -12.54 5.32
N VAL A 502 6.87 -13.36 6.19
CA VAL A 502 8.02 -12.97 7.02
C VAL A 502 9.14 -14.00 6.84
N VAL A 503 10.38 -13.64 7.16
CA VAL A 503 11.50 -14.58 7.19
C VAL A 503 11.83 -14.92 8.64
N VAL A 504 11.91 -16.20 8.99
CA VAL A 504 12.35 -16.63 10.32
C VAL A 504 13.75 -17.21 10.23
N VAL A 505 14.69 -16.59 10.95
CA VAL A 505 16.08 -17.05 11.08
C VAL A 505 16.29 -17.60 12.48
N GLY A 506 16.49 -18.93 12.58
CA GLY A 506 16.75 -19.63 13.83
C GLY A 506 18.26 -19.76 14.09
N LEU A 507 18.72 -19.31 15.25
CA LEU A 507 20.09 -19.44 15.75
C LEU A 507 20.21 -20.69 16.64
N TYR A 508 21.23 -21.50 16.40
CA TYR A 508 21.44 -22.81 17.02
C TYR A 508 22.86 -23.00 17.56
N ASP A 509 23.02 -23.95 18.48
CA ASP A 509 24.30 -24.44 18.99
C ASP A 509 24.81 -25.68 18.21
N ASP A 510 24.52 -25.70 16.91
CA ASP A 510 24.99 -26.73 15.98
C ASP A 510 26.09 -26.11 15.10
N PRO A 511 27.38 -26.45 15.28
CA PRO A 511 28.47 -25.94 14.46
C PRO A 511 28.34 -26.27 12.95
N ARG A 512 27.49 -27.24 12.57
CA ARG A 512 27.23 -27.59 11.16
C ARG A 512 26.06 -26.80 10.58
N GLN A 513 25.08 -26.42 11.40
CA GLN A 513 23.91 -25.62 10.99
C GLN A 513 23.57 -24.54 12.04
N PRO A 514 24.47 -23.56 12.30
CA PRO A 514 24.27 -22.57 13.35
C PRO A 514 23.16 -21.57 13.04
N LEU A 515 22.75 -21.49 11.76
CA LEU A 515 21.67 -20.66 11.25
C LEU A 515 20.78 -21.48 10.31
N ARG A 516 19.48 -21.52 10.59
CA ARG A 516 18.43 -22.00 9.67
C ARG A 516 17.58 -20.84 9.19
N TYR A 517 17.12 -20.91 7.94
CA TYR A 517 16.25 -19.92 7.28
C TYR A 517 14.94 -20.60 6.92
N GLN A 518 13.82 -19.91 7.12
CA GLN A 518 12.58 -20.23 6.41
C GLN A 518 11.78 -18.97 6.11
N ARG A 519 11.38 -18.80 4.85
CA ARG A 519 10.26 -17.93 4.48
C ARG A 519 8.95 -18.53 5.00
N VAL A 520 8.19 -17.74 5.74
CA VAL A 520 6.88 -18.09 6.27
C VAL A 520 5.81 -17.27 5.55
N PRO A 521 5.00 -17.89 4.67
CA PRO A 521 3.84 -17.24 4.08
C PRO A 521 2.76 -17.06 5.16
N LEU A 522 2.22 -15.85 5.29
CA LEU A 522 1.14 -15.57 6.25
C LEU A 522 -0.23 -15.92 5.62
N ASP A 523 -0.39 -17.18 5.25
CA ASP A 523 -1.62 -17.73 4.65
C ASP A 523 -2.65 -18.16 5.72
N SER A 524 -3.76 -18.77 5.29
CA SER A 524 -4.90 -19.20 6.12
C SER A 524 -4.57 -20.20 7.23
N ARG A 525 -3.35 -20.75 7.31
CA ARG A 525 -2.87 -21.50 8.49
C ARG A 525 -2.77 -20.65 9.75
N PHE A 526 -2.73 -19.34 9.60
CA PHE A 526 -2.75 -18.39 10.70
C PHE A 526 -4.13 -17.73 10.79
N GLU A 527 -4.85 -18.02 11.86
CA GLU A 527 -6.10 -17.36 12.19
C GLU A 527 -5.91 -15.85 12.45
N GLY A 528 -6.99 -15.07 12.34
CA GLY A 528 -6.99 -13.66 12.69
C GLY A 528 -6.87 -13.44 14.21
N SER A 529 -5.90 -12.64 14.65
CA SER A 529 -5.79 -12.27 16.07
C SER A 529 -6.87 -11.27 16.49
N ARG A 530 -7.54 -11.56 17.61
CA ARG A 530 -8.51 -10.65 18.24
C ARG A 530 -7.87 -9.33 18.68
N GLU A 531 -6.62 -9.34 19.14
CA GLU A 531 -5.90 -8.10 19.51
C GLU A 531 -5.67 -7.19 18.30
N MET A 532 -5.41 -7.76 17.13
CA MET A 532 -5.24 -6.98 15.89
C MET A 532 -6.59 -6.53 15.32
N GLN A 533 -7.66 -7.32 15.47
CA GLN A 533 -9.03 -6.87 15.20
C GLN A 533 -9.42 -5.66 16.07
N MET A 534 -9.06 -5.66 17.35
CA MET A 534 -9.34 -4.52 18.25
C MET A 534 -8.55 -3.26 17.87
N LEU A 535 -7.31 -3.40 17.37
CA LEU A 535 -6.56 -2.26 16.80
C LEU A 535 -7.20 -1.75 15.50
N MET A 536 -7.67 -2.65 14.63
CA MET A 536 -8.40 -2.28 13.42
C MET A 536 -9.73 -1.56 13.75
N ALA A 537 -10.46 -2.00 14.77
CA ALA A 537 -11.68 -1.35 15.22
C ALA A 537 -11.39 0.08 15.70
N ALA A 538 -10.38 0.25 16.57
CA ALA A 538 -9.96 1.57 17.05
C ALA A 538 -9.50 2.51 15.91
N TYR A 539 -8.85 1.97 14.87
CA TYR A 539 -8.49 2.73 13.66
C TYR A 539 -9.74 3.16 12.86
N GLN A 540 -10.71 2.26 12.65
CA GLN A 540 -11.97 2.61 11.97
C GLN A 540 -12.81 3.63 12.77
N ASP A 541 -12.84 3.53 14.10
CA ASP A 541 -13.46 4.53 14.97
C ASP A 541 -12.76 5.89 14.89
N GLN A 542 -11.43 5.94 14.73
CA GLN A 542 -10.67 7.18 14.51
C GLN A 542 -11.00 7.81 13.16
N LEU A 543 -11.08 7.03 12.08
CA LEU A 543 -11.50 7.52 10.76
C LEU A 543 -12.93 8.08 10.80
N LYS A 544 -13.85 7.36 11.46
CA LYS A 544 -15.23 7.79 11.69
C LYS A 544 -15.32 9.11 12.47
N ALA A 545 -14.54 9.24 13.55
CA ALA A 545 -14.57 10.42 14.42
C ALA A 545 -13.99 11.67 13.76
N LEU A 546 -13.00 11.52 12.86
CA LEU A 546 -12.42 12.61 12.08
C LEU A 546 -13.29 12.99 10.88
N GLY A 547 -13.87 12.00 10.20
CA GLY A 547 -14.52 12.16 8.89
C GLY A 547 -13.56 12.73 7.84
N PHE A 548 -14.08 13.03 6.66
CA PHE A 548 -13.25 13.52 5.54
C PHE A 548 -12.57 14.86 5.84
N ALA A 549 -13.21 15.74 6.63
CA ALA A 549 -12.62 17.01 7.05
C ALA A 549 -11.43 16.83 8.01
N GLY A 550 -11.53 15.96 9.02
CA GLY A 550 -10.43 15.66 9.93
C GLY A 550 -9.31 14.83 9.30
N LEU A 551 -9.56 14.24 8.12
CA LEU A 551 -8.56 13.56 7.29
C LEU A 551 -7.91 14.46 6.22
N ASP A 552 -8.31 15.74 6.15
CA ASP A 552 -7.96 16.73 5.11
C ASP A 552 -8.28 16.29 3.66
N LEU A 553 -9.32 15.47 3.49
CA LEU A 553 -9.80 15.01 2.19
C LEU A 553 -10.73 16.06 1.57
N ARG A 554 -10.20 16.79 0.57
CA ARG A 554 -10.88 17.90 -0.09
C ARG A 554 -11.45 17.46 -1.45
N PRO A 555 -12.78 17.57 -1.69
CA PRO A 555 -13.36 17.23 -2.99
C PRO A 555 -12.82 18.09 -4.14
N VAL A 556 -12.24 17.44 -5.15
CA VAL A 556 -11.74 18.08 -6.37
C VAL A 556 -12.77 17.99 -7.51
N PRO A 557 -12.75 18.87 -8.51
CA PRO A 557 -13.62 18.74 -9.66
C PRO A 557 -13.42 17.41 -10.39
N HIS A 558 -14.50 16.78 -10.85
CA HIS A 558 -14.37 15.61 -11.74
C HIS A 558 -13.86 16.07 -13.12
N PRO A 559 -12.98 15.33 -13.83
CA PRO A 559 -12.49 15.75 -15.15
C PRO A 559 -13.57 16.00 -16.20
N GLN A 560 -14.77 15.42 -16.03
CA GLN A 560 -15.95 15.66 -16.88
C GLN A 560 -16.98 16.64 -16.26
N GLN A 561 -16.74 17.22 -15.08
CA GLN A 561 -17.78 18.01 -14.37
C GLN A 561 -18.21 19.25 -15.15
N GLN A 562 -17.29 19.88 -15.89
CA GLN A 562 -17.60 21.06 -16.71
C GLN A 562 -18.50 20.74 -17.91
N THR A 563 -18.46 19.51 -18.44
CA THR A 563 -19.26 19.08 -19.59
C THR A 563 -20.52 18.33 -19.18
N ASN A 564 -20.42 17.46 -18.17
CA ASN A 564 -21.46 16.52 -17.79
C ASN A 564 -22.21 16.91 -16.50
N GLY A 565 -21.80 17.98 -15.80
CA GLY A 565 -22.38 18.39 -14.53
C GLY A 565 -21.94 17.51 -13.35
N ASN A 566 -22.76 17.47 -12.30
CA ASN A 566 -22.51 16.69 -11.09
C ASN A 566 -22.98 15.23 -11.21
N PHE A 567 -22.50 14.38 -10.30
CA PHE A 567 -22.99 13.01 -10.16
C PHE A 567 -24.47 12.99 -9.78
N VAL A 568 -25.22 12.06 -10.36
CA VAL A 568 -26.56 11.69 -9.93
C VAL A 568 -26.54 10.31 -9.27
N SER A 569 -27.69 9.86 -8.79
CA SER A 569 -27.88 8.48 -8.34
C SER A 569 -28.49 7.64 -9.46
N SER A 570 -28.24 6.33 -9.44
CA SER A 570 -28.82 5.38 -10.42
C SER A 570 -30.35 5.43 -10.46
N LYS A 571 -31.00 5.86 -9.36
CA LYS A 571 -32.45 6.09 -9.27
C LYS A 571 -32.95 7.22 -10.19
N LYS A 572 -32.09 8.15 -10.62
CA LYS A 572 -32.41 9.16 -11.64
C LYS A 572 -32.44 8.58 -13.05
N CYS A 573 -31.65 7.54 -13.33
CA CYS A 573 -31.62 6.86 -14.63
C CYS A 573 -32.84 5.95 -14.84
N GLN A 574 -33.37 5.37 -13.75
CA GLN A 574 -34.39 4.31 -13.76
C GLN A 574 -35.62 4.60 -14.64
N SER A 575 -36.14 5.83 -14.66
CA SER A 575 -37.38 6.16 -15.39
C SER A 575 -37.22 6.23 -16.92
N CYS A 576 -35.98 6.30 -17.41
CA CYS A 576 -35.66 6.32 -18.84
C CYS A 576 -34.98 5.02 -19.27
N HIS A 577 -34.23 4.39 -18.36
CA HIS A 577 -33.36 3.23 -18.62
C HIS A 577 -33.71 2.05 -17.71
N GLU A 578 -34.99 1.63 -17.71
CA GLU A 578 -35.50 0.63 -16.75
C GLU A 578 -34.77 -0.72 -16.85
N GLU A 579 -34.47 -1.19 -18.07
CA GLU A 579 -33.78 -2.47 -18.29
C GLU A 579 -32.34 -2.43 -17.76
N SER A 580 -31.59 -1.38 -18.11
CA SER A 580 -30.21 -1.16 -17.67
C SER A 580 -30.11 -0.94 -16.17
N TYR A 581 -31.07 -0.21 -15.58
CA TYR A 581 -31.22 -0.10 -14.13
C TYR A 581 -31.51 -1.46 -13.48
N ARG A 582 -32.34 -2.31 -14.11
CA ARG A 582 -32.64 -3.68 -13.63
C ARG A 582 -31.44 -4.61 -13.75
N ILE A 583 -30.56 -4.43 -14.73
CA ILE A 583 -29.27 -5.13 -14.85
C ILE A 583 -28.33 -4.65 -13.74
N TRP A 584 -28.12 -3.34 -13.61
CA TRP A 584 -27.29 -2.75 -12.55
C TRP A 584 -27.73 -3.19 -11.14
N ARG A 585 -29.03 -3.11 -10.82
CA ARG A 585 -29.61 -3.47 -9.50
C ARG A 585 -29.45 -4.96 -9.14
N ARG A 586 -29.15 -5.82 -10.12
CA ARG A 586 -28.82 -7.25 -9.93
C ARG A 586 -27.30 -7.51 -9.87
N SER A 587 -26.47 -6.54 -10.21
CA SER A 587 -25.01 -6.67 -10.19
C SER A 587 -24.44 -6.60 -8.76
N ARG A 588 -23.16 -6.95 -8.59
CA ARG A 588 -22.44 -6.76 -7.33
C ARG A 588 -22.14 -5.29 -7.01
N HIS A 589 -22.17 -4.43 -8.03
CA HIS A 589 -21.90 -2.99 -7.89
C HIS A 589 -22.98 -2.29 -7.06
N ALA A 590 -24.26 -2.66 -7.24
CA ALA A 590 -25.38 -2.10 -6.48
C ALA A 590 -25.30 -2.37 -4.96
N ILE A 591 -24.68 -3.47 -4.53
CA ILE A 591 -24.49 -3.83 -3.11
C ILE A 591 -23.04 -3.63 -2.62
N ALA A 592 -22.20 -2.92 -3.37
CA ALA A 592 -20.77 -2.81 -3.07
C ALA A 592 -20.52 -2.22 -1.67
N PHE A 593 -21.21 -1.14 -1.30
CA PHE A 593 -21.08 -0.50 0.00
C PHE A 593 -21.44 -1.42 1.18
N ASP A 594 -22.49 -2.24 1.04
CA ASP A 594 -22.91 -3.20 2.07
C ASP A 594 -21.81 -4.21 2.40
N THR A 595 -20.95 -4.56 1.43
CA THR A 595 -19.81 -5.46 1.69
C THR A 595 -18.78 -4.84 2.64
N LEU A 596 -18.70 -3.51 2.75
CA LEU A 596 -17.85 -2.82 3.74
C LEU A 596 -18.55 -2.71 5.10
N VAL A 597 -19.87 -2.50 5.11
CA VAL A 597 -20.68 -2.39 6.34
C VAL A 597 -20.75 -3.73 7.09
N ASN A 598 -20.79 -4.85 6.36
CA ASN A 598 -20.95 -6.20 6.94
C ASN A 598 -19.63 -6.90 7.32
N LEU A 599 -18.49 -6.20 7.34
CA LEU A 599 -17.22 -6.73 7.88
C LEU A 599 -17.16 -6.61 9.41
N ASP A 600 -16.36 -7.45 10.08
CA ASP A 600 -16.01 -7.30 11.51
C ASP A 600 -14.51 -6.95 11.69
N PRO A 601 -14.18 -5.72 12.14
CA PRO A 601 -15.05 -4.55 12.21
C PRO A 601 -15.41 -4.04 10.80
N PRO A 602 -16.35 -3.09 10.62
CA PRO A 602 -16.69 -2.53 9.31
C PRO A 602 -15.57 -1.73 8.64
N ARG A 603 -15.69 -1.44 7.34
CA ARG A 603 -14.72 -0.64 6.54
C ARG A 603 -15.31 0.59 5.84
N HIS A 604 -16.60 0.87 6.03
CA HIS A 604 -17.32 1.93 5.31
C HIS A 604 -16.97 3.37 5.75
N TYR A 605 -15.95 3.53 6.60
CA TYR A 605 -15.32 4.81 6.96
C TYR A 605 -13.89 4.96 6.41
N ASP A 606 -13.33 3.94 5.74
CA ASP A 606 -11.95 3.98 5.22
C ASP A 606 -11.89 4.52 3.77
N PRO A 607 -11.21 5.64 3.50
CA PRO A 607 -11.05 6.19 2.16
C PRO A 607 -10.43 5.24 1.12
N GLU A 608 -9.58 4.29 1.54
CA GLU A 608 -9.00 3.27 0.64
C GLU A 608 -10.02 2.18 0.26
N CYS A 609 -11.09 2.01 1.03
CA CYS A 609 -12.18 1.08 0.73
C CYS A 609 -13.37 1.80 0.06
N ILE A 610 -13.73 2.99 0.54
CA ILE A 610 -14.82 3.81 0.01
C ILE A 610 -14.57 4.10 -1.49
N SER A 611 -13.34 4.40 -1.90
CA SER A 611 -13.01 4.84 -3.26
C SER A 611 -13.42 3.87 -4.39
N CYS A 612 -13.60 2.58 -4.06
CA CYS A 612 -14.02 1.54 -5.01
C CYS A 612 -15.46 1.03 -4.76
N HIS A 613 -16.17 1.57 -3.76
CA HIS A 613 -17.47 1.04 -3.27
C HIS A 613 -18.61 2.07 -3.25
N VAL A 614 -18.39 3.31 -3.72
CA VAL A 614 -19.38 4.40 -3.79
C VAL A 614 -19.26 5.18 -5.11
N VAL A 615 -20.22 6.07 -5.41
CA VAL A 615 -20.14 7.00 -6.54
C VAL A 615 -19.28 8.24 -6.21
N GLY A 616 -18.51 8.72 -7.20
CA GLY A 616 -17.87 10.03 -7.15
C GLY A 616 -16.57 10.08 -6.31
N TRP A 617 -15.74 9.05 -6.41
CA TRP A 617 -14.40 8.98 -5.83
C TRP A 617 -13.37 8.53 -6.88
N HIS A 618 -12.08 8.79 -6.65
CA HIS A 618 -11.00 8.26 -7.50
C HIS A 618 -10.46 6.93 -6.91
N PRO A 619 -10.70 5.76 -7.55
CA PRO A 619 -10.41 4.44 -6.97
C PRO A 619 -8.98 4.27 -6.44
N THR A 620 -7.97 4.47 -7.29
CA THR A 620 -6.54 4.25 -6.96
C THR A 620 -5.82 5.43 -6.30
N LYS A 621 -6.54 6.51 -5.97
CA LYS A 621 -5.97 7.75 -5.38
C LYS A 621 -6.68 8.21 -4.12
N TYR A 622 -7.79 7.55 -3.75
CA TYR A 622 -8.43 7.66 -2.43
C TYR A 622 -8.90 9.08 -2.07
N PHE A 623 -9.32 9.86 -3.07
CA PHE A 623 -9.91 11.20 -2.88
C PHE A 623 -11.34 11.30 -3.43
N PRO A 624 -12.21 12.11 -2.80
CA PRO A 624 -13.56 12.40 -3.31
C PRO A 624 -13.53 13.38 -4.49
N TYR A 625 -14.53 13.26 -5.37
CA TYR A 625 -14.88 14.30 -6.34
C TYR A 625 -16.00 15.21 -5.80
N GLN A 626 -16.10 16.42 -6.34
CA GLN A 626 -17.21 17.34 -6.06
C GLN A 626 -18.54 16.73 -6.55
N GLY A 627 -19.57 16.82 -5.71
CA GLY A 627 -20.86 16.14 -5.94
C GLY A 627 -20.85 14.63 -5.67
N GLY A 628 -19.71 14.03 -5.33
CA GLY A 628 -19.59 12.61 -4.98
C GLY A 628 -20.08 12.26 -3.57
N TYR A 629 -20.04 10.97 -3.23
CA TYR A 629 -20.44 10.45 -1.93
C TYR A 629 -19.68 11.11 -0.77
N GLN A 630 -20.43 11.59 0.24
CA GLN A 630 -19.91 12.22 1.45
C GLN A 630 -20.08 11.37 2.71
N SER A 631 -21.19 10.64 2.82
CA SER A 631 -21.57 9.82 3.99
C SER A 631 -22.95 9.22 3.74
N ALA A 632 -23.28 8.08 4.36
CA ALA A 632 -24.60 7.45 4.25
C ALA A 632 -25.73 8.38 4.71
N GLU A 633 -25.45 9.32 5.61
CA GLU A 633 -26.42 10.26 6.17
C GLU A 633 -26.65 11.50 5.28
N LYS A 634 -25.66 11.92 4.47
CA LYS A 634 -25.75 13.12 3.60
C LYS A 634 -26.03 12.82 2.13
N THR A 635 -25.56 11.66 1.65
CA THR A 635 -25.65 11.22 0.26
C THR A 635 -26.03 9.73 0.21
N PRO A 636 -27.14 9.30 0.84
CA PRO A 636 -27.57 7.90 0.84
C PRO A 636 -27.79 7.34 -0.58
N GLU A 637 -28.13 8.20 -1.53
CA GLU A 637 -28.35 7.85 -2.94
C GLU A 637 -27.07 7.58 -3.75
N LEU A 638 -25.89 7.86 -3.18
CA LEU A 638 -24.57 7.64 -3.82
C LEU A 638 -23.80 6.44 -3.23
N VAL A 639 -24.44 5.63 -2.37
CA VAL A 639 -23.86 4.35 -1.90
C VAL A 639 -23.85 3.30 -3.01
N GLY A 640 -22.85 2.43 -2.98
CA GLY A 640 -22.64 1.43 -4.02
C GLY A 640 -22.00 2.04 -5.28
N VAL A 641 -21.55 1.17 -6.17
CA VAL A 641 -20.98 1.57 -7.46
C VAL A 641 -22.16 1.78 -8.42
N GLY A 642 -22.70 3.00 -8.44
CA GLY A 642 -23.85 3.40 -9.27
C GLY A 642 -23.51 3.58 -10.75
N CYS A 643 -24.53 3.82 -11.58
CA CYS A 643 -24.41 4.16 -13.01
C CYS A 643 -23.28 5.17 -13.30
N ASP A 644 -23.26 6.30 -12.59
CA ASP A 644 -22.27 7.37 -12.78
C ASP A 644 -20.80 6.96 -12.48
N ALA A 645 -20.58 5.84 -11.78
CA ALA A 645 -19.23 5.31 -11.58
C ALA A 645 -18.66 4.62 -12.85
N CYS A 646 -19.52 4.27 -13.81
CA CYS A 646 -19.12 3.79 -15.14
C CYS A 646 -19.31 4.87 -16.22
N HIS A 647 -20.45 5.57 -16.20
CA HIS A 647 -20.87 6.51 -17.26
C HIS A 647 -20.36 7.95 -17.06
N GLY A 648 -19.70 8.22 -15.93
CA GLY A 648 -19.37 9.56 -15.47
C GLY A 648 -20.61 10.30 -14.92
N PRO A 649 -20.45 11.57 -14.51
CA PRO A 649 -21.54 12.39 -14.00
C PRO A 649 -22.74 12.45 -14.96
N GLY A 650 -23.96 12.22 -14.47
CA GLY A 650 -25.16 12.17 -15.31
C GLY A 650 -26.01 13.45 -15.37
N GLU A 651 -25.73 14.49 -14.57
CA GLU A 651 -26.63 15.65 -14.43
C GLU A 651 -26.92 16.37 -15.76
N GLY A 652 -25.89 16.67 -16.55
CA GLY A 652 -26.02 17.39 -17.82
C GLY A 652 -26.82 16.61 -18.86
N HIS A 653 -26.76 15.27 -18.84
CA HIS A 653 -27.61 14.41 -19.66
C HIS A 653 -29.07 14.44 -19.20
N VAL A 654 -29.33 14.28 -17.91
CA VAL A 654 -30.69 14.38 -17.35
C VAL A 654 -31.31 15.75 -17.64
N GLN A 655 -30.56 16.84 -17.52
CA GLN A 655 -31.03 18.20 -17.85
C GLN A 655 -31.31 18.36 -19.36
N ALA A 656 -30.54 17.73 -20.24
CA ALA A 656 -30.73 17.81 -21.69
C ALA A 656 -31.98 17.05 -22.15
N GLU A 657 -32.22 15.83 -21.66
CA GLU A 657 -33.40 15.03 -22.03
C GLU A 657 -34.71 15.62 -21.48
N MET A 658 -34.65 16.33 -20.35
CA MET A 658 -35.78 17.14 -19.84
C MET A 658 -36.02 18.44 -20.63
N GLY A 659 -35.13 18.80 -21.55
CA GLY A 659 -35.24 19.94 -22.46
C GLY A 659 -35.77 19.58 -23.85
N SER A 660 -35.55 20.48 -24.82
CA SER A 660 -35.96 20.28 -26.23
C SER A 660 -34.84 20.56 -27.26
N ASP A 661 -33.63 20.88 -26.81
CA ASP A 661 -32.47 21.04 -27.69
C ASP A 661 -31.89 19.67 -28.08
N LYS A 662 -32.26 19.22 -29.29
CA LYS A 662 -31.78 17.96 -29.88
C LYS A 662 -30.26 17.92 -30.08
N GLN A 663 -29.59 19.07 -30.26
CA GLN A 663 -28.13 19.12 -30.39
C GLN A 663 -27.45 19.00 -29.03
N LEU A 664 -28.08 19.49 -27.96
CA LEU A 664 -27.62 19.25 -26.58
C LEU A 664 -27.85 17.79 -26.19
N GLN A 665 -29.04 17.24 -26.43
CA GLN A 665 -29.40 15.84 -26.17
C GLN A 665 -28.42 14.87 -26.84
N ALA A 666 -28.22 14.98 -28.16
CA ALA A 666 -27.29 14.11 -28.89
C ALA A 666 -25.84 14.19 -28.37
N ARG A 667 -25.37 15.39 -27.98
CA ARG A 667 -24.03 15.55 -27.37
C ARG A 667 -23.94 14.90 -26.00
N MET A 668 -24.94 15.08 -25.14
CA MET A 668 -24.93 14.54 -23.78
C MET A 668 -25.11 13.02 -23.75
N ARG A 669 -25.92 12.45 -24.65
CA ARG A 669 -26.02 10.98 -24.85
C ARG A 669 -24.66 10.37 -25.16
N GLU A 670 -23.91 10.93 -26.12
CA GLU A 670 -22.55 10.45 -26.45
C GLU A 670 -21.54 10.72 -25.32
N ALA A 671 -21.73 11.77 -24.51
CA ALA A 671 -20.86 12.09 -23.38
C ALA A 671 -20.97 11.10 -22.20
N VAL A 672 -22.13 10.46 -22.00
CA VAL A 672 -22.33 9.37 -21.01
C VAL A 672 -22.23 7.97 -21.61
N ARG A 673 -22.01 7.86 -22.92
CA ARG A 673 -21.91 6.59 -23.64
C ARG A 673 -20.55 5.92 -23.45
N ILE A 674 -20.58 4.63 -23.12
CA ILE A 674 -19.41 3.76 -23.02
C ILE A 674 -19.52 2.68 -24.11
N THR A 675 -18.44 2.42 -24.85
CA THR A 675 -18.31 1.22 -25.68
C THR A 675 -17.56 0.12 -24.93
N LYS A 676 -17.78 -1.15 -25.30
CA LYS A 676 -17.01 -2.29 -24.74
C LYS A 676 -15.49 -2.08 -24.88
N ALA A 677 -15.03 -1.45 -25.97
CA ALA A 677 -13.62 -1.14 -26.20
C ALA A 677 -13.09 -0.10 -25.19
N GLU A 678 -13.84 0.98 -24.92
CA GLU A 678 -13.47 1.96 -23.90
C GLU A 678 -13.49 1.37 -22.48
N ALA A 679 -14.39 0.43 -22.17
CA ALA A 679 -14.42 -0.24 -20.87
C ALA A 679 -13.30 -1.30 -20.70
N ALA A 680 -12.85 -1.90 -21.81
CA ALA A 680 -11.77 -2.89 -21.84
C ALA A 680 -10.36 -2.27 -21.77
N ASP A 681 -10.22 -0.97 -22.04
CA ASP A 681 -8.94 -0.26 -22.06
C ASP A 681 -8.54 0.22 -20.64
N PRO A 682 -7.45 -0.31 -20.04
CA PRO A 682 -6.97 0.13 -18.72
C PRO A 682 -6.40 1.57 -18.72
N THR A 683 -6.30 2.23 -19.87
CA THR A 683 -5.90 3.65 -20.01
C THR A 683 -7.07 4.60 -20.24
N SER A 684 -8.29 4.06 -20.42
CA SER A 684 -9.51 4.81 -20.69
C SER A 684 -9.82 5.89 -19.64
N LYS A 685 -10.30 7.04 -20.12
CA LYS A 685 -10.74 8.19 -19.31
C LYS A 685 -12.26 8.26 -19.10
N LYS A 686 -13.06 7.44 -19.80
CA LYS A 686 -14.52 7.38 -19.60
C LYS A 686 -14.89 6.36 -18.52
N ALA A 687 -14.51 5.11 -18.75
CA ALA A 687 -14.84 3.97 -17.90
C ALA A 687 -13.62 3.04 -17.84
N ASN A 688 -13.19 2.63 -16.66
CA ASN A 688 -11.97 1.83 -16.50
C ASN A 688 -12.14 0.81 -15.38
N CYS A 689 -12.55 -0.41 -15.73
CA CYS A 689 -12.77 -1.48 -14.75
C CYS A 689 -11.52 -1.76 -13.91
N TYR A 690 -10.34 -1.70 -14.53
CA TYR A 690 -9.04 -1.96 -13.88
C TYR A 690 -8.62 -0.89 -12.86
N SER A 691 -9.36 0.23 -12.74
CA SER A 691 -9.16 1.19 -11.65
C SER A 691 -9.67 0.68 -10.30
N CYS A 692 -10.69 -0.20 -10.29
CA CYS A 692 -11.16 -0.90 -9.09
C CYS A 692 -10.73 -2.39 -9.09
N HIS A 693 -10.66 -3.02 -10.26
CA HIS A 693 -10.33 -4.43 -10.43
C HIS A 693 -8.83 -4.65 -10.68
N ASP A 694 -8.04 -4.46 -9.62
CA ASP A 694 -6.59 -4.72 -9.60
C ASP A 694 -6.23 -6.04 -8.88
N LEU A 695 -4.93 -6.30 -8.71
CA LEU A 695 -4.40 -7.52 -8.06
C LEU A 695 -4.66 -7.62 -6.54
N ASP A 696 -5.00 -6.53 -5.88
CA ASP A 696 -5.30 -6.51 -4.43
C ASP A 696 -6.82 -6.56 -4.17
N ASN A 697 -7.60 -5.92 -5.04
CA ASN A 697 -9.05 -5.73 -4.91
C ASN A 697 -9.89 -6.76 -5.69
N SER A 698 -9.45 -7.16 -6.89
CA SER A 698 -10.17 -8.14 -7.72
C SER A 698 -9.23 -9.05 -8.56
N PRO A 699 -8.37 -9.85 -7.90
CA PRO A 699 -7.30 -10.61 -8.54
C PRO A 699 -7.75 -11.68 -9.56
N ASP A 700 -9.00 -12.16 -9.47
CA ASP A 700 -9.58 -13.11 -10.43
C ASP A 700 -10.39 -12.41 -11.54
N PHE A 701 -10.34 -11.08 -11.65
CA PHE A 701 -11.04 -10.33 -12.70
C PHE A 701 -10.49 -10.65 -14.09
N ASN A 702 -11.40 -11.00 -14.99
CA ASN A 702 -11.15 -11.05 -16.42
C ASN A 702 -12.29 -10.30 -17.12
N PHE A 703 -11.97 -9.20 -17.81
CA PHE A 703 -12.97 -8.34 -18.45
C PHE A 703 -13.93 -9.12 -19.37
N GLU A 704 -13.42 -10.03 -20.21
CA GLU A 704 -14.27 -10.82 -21.11
C GLU A 704 -15.15 -11.85 -20.38
N GLU A 705 -14.73 -12.31 -19.19
CA GLU A 705 -15.57 -13.17 -18.35
C GLU A 705 -16.62 -12.35 -17.56
N TYR A 706 -16.32 -11.12 -17.13
CA TYR A 706 -17.18 -10.34 -16.23
C TYR A 706 -18.11 -9.35 -16.94
N TRP A 707 -17.75 -8.87 -18.14
CA TRP A 707 -18.53 -7.89 -18.91
C TRP A 707 -20.01 -8.30 -19.12
N PRO A 708 -20.36 -9.58 -19.43
CA PRO A 708 -21.75 -9.99 -19.58
C PRO A 708 -22.61 -9.94 -18.31
N ASP A 709 -22.03 -9.70 -17.11
CA ASP A 709 -22.80 -9.48 -15.87
C ASP A 709 -23.29 -8.03 -15.72
N VAL A 710 -22.82 -7.12 -16.57
CA VAL A 710 -23.10 -5.66 -16.51
C VAL A 710 -23.44 -5.02 -17.86
N GLU A 711 -23.25 -5.72 -18.98
CA GLU A 711 -23.49 -5.15 -20.31
C GLU A 711 -24.98 -4.89 -20.57
N HIS A 712 -25.25 -3.74 -21.19
CA HIS A 712 -26.58 -3.24 -21.49
C HIS A 712 -26.50 -2.27 -22.68
N TYR A 713 -27.64 -1.99 -23.31
CA TYR A 713 -27.73 -1.21 -24.53
C TYR A 713 -28.96 -0.32 -24.48
N GLU A 714 -28.81 0.92 -24.96
CA GLU A 714 -29.89 1.90 -25.10
C GLU A 714 -30.12 2.18 -26.60
N ASP A 715 -31.37 2.43 -26.99
CA ASP A 715 -31.70 2.86 -28.34
C ASP A 715 -31.21 4.30 -28.60
N PRO A 716 -30.66 4.63 -29.79
CA PRO A 716 -29.93 5.88 -30.07
C PRO A 716 -30.81 7.14 -30.23
#